data_AF-A0A8T5WP02-F1
#
_entry.id   AF-A0A8T5WP02-F1
#
_cell.length_a   1.000
_cell.length_b   1.000
_cell.length_c   1.000
_cell.angle_alpha   90.00
_cell.angle_beta   90.00
_cell.angle_gamma   90.00
#
_symmetry.space_group_name_H-M   'P 1'
#
loop_
_entity.id
_entity.type
_entity.pdbx_description
1 polymer ?
#
loop_
_entity_poly.entity_id
_entity_poly.type
_entity_poly.pdbx_seq_one_letter_code
_entity_poly.pdbx_strand_id
1 'polypeptide(L)'
;MWKRITLFLIIAVTLIPIITSEENSIIEPEVLENLEENPDVPVIIELQTPKTSIEGIDLEHFSGNEYTARVNEEELQELVNDPNVLNIKEDEVFHILLTDSVPLINASTIQARQSGSTNITGIGQSICVIDTGINASHAAFAGRIVAQKCFCAVSNQGSGGCCPGGITENNTATDDQGHGTHVAGITAGNGGSVLGVAPGASLVIVKVADSSGDALFSDITSAVNWCASNSSLYNISVITMSLGGGSYSAACDSSYSSLSSEITTAINKNISVVAASGNSGSTTTMASPACIANVISVSSTTKADAISSFSNRNALTDLFAPGSSITSASYTGSTTSSSGTSMSAPHVAGVIALMQQYKTLVEGRNLTVSEVNTTLATNGTSINDQSGSGRTFIRVDTRKAIGAIDTIFPQVINPNTTQSTLFVYNNITFQANLTDVNREQIWVEGNWSGAVVNYTMSRQTGDLYNFTIGNNSFSAGQVFQWRIHGNDTHNNENTSSWYTATILTGAPRITLNGPSDRTNTNNLSVTFNQTPIDDVSGNFNCSLYINSIRNQTKTTSNNTLTEYRLNLSEGTTLWNVACTDSDNLIGNSSLYTLIFDLTKPLFNAEGYSTVVELGNNQSYSINITETYINYANFSYLNTNYTLTNSSTNFSREWTTILNGTQNFTTYILDRAGNLNMSTANFTVNDTISGPRIINTLYSTSIAEGSTMNVTTWIVNGLPISSALINVNGTNISMGNNTQYNFTYNFTVSGCGSSSFKIFSNDTTNTGITNTSSYTITSCCGDSSCGSGETCSSCATDCGVCSSGSSGGSGGGGGGGGGGGGSSSSDSTRANAPSLEIAQAQRSVTETIKQASPTEPIKISITSPDIAVSTI
;
A
#
# COMPACT_ATOMS: atom_id res chain seq x y z
N MET A 1 -13.05 7.54 64.02
CA MET A 1 -11.62 7.21 63.92
C MET A 1 -11.06 8.06 62.78
N TRP A 2 -10.57 9.26 63.12
CA TRP A 2 -9.14 9.60 63.27
C TRP A 2 -8.52 10.01 61.93
N LYS A 3 -8.40 11.32 61.68
CA LYS A 3 -7.20 12.18 61.89
C LYS A 3 -6.37 12.23 60.59
N ARG A 4 -5.83 13.34 60.07
CA ARG A 4 -5.68 14.73 60.52
C ARG A 4 -5.09 15.57 59.37
N ILE A 5 -5.50 16.83 59.32
CA ILE A 5 -4.77 17.99 58.79
C ILE A 5 -3.35 18.05 59.37
N THR A 6 -2.32 18.44 58.60
CA THR A 6 -1.17 19.20 59.15
C THR A 6 -0.53 20.11 58.09
N LEU A 7 -0.28 21.34 58.55
CA LEU A 7 0.31 22.52 57.93
C LEU A 7 1.63 22.81 58.70
N PHE A 8 2.63 23.42 58.04
CA PHE A 8 3.90 24.00 58.55
C PHE A 8 5.03 23.01 58.97
N LEU A 9 6.33 23.25 58.73
CA LEU A 9 7.10 24.48 58.99
C LEU A 9 8.49 24.55 58.27
N ILE A 10 8.77 25.71 57.67
CA ILE A 10 10.02 26.48 57.45
C ILE A 10 11.38 25.81 57.80
N ILE A 11 12.29 25.73 56.81
CA ILE A 11 13.72 26.08 56.95
C ILE A 11 14.13 26.92 55.73
N ALA A 12 14.52 28.17 55.98
CA ALA A 12 15.19 29.05 55.03
C ALA A 12 16.69 29.09 55.35
N VAL A 13 17.52 28.79 54.35
CA VAL A 13 18.94 29.18 54.17
C VAL A 13 19.14 29.17 52.63
N THR A 14 18.87 30.27 51.90
CA THR A 14 19.82 31.29 51.38
C THR A 14 21.06 30.65 50.70
N LEU A 15 21.46 30.87 49.45
CA LEU A 15 21.28 31.91 48.41
C LEU A 15 21.94 31.36 47.12
N ILE A 16 21.27 31.36 45.96
CA ILE A 16 21.79 31.72 44.62
C ILE A 16 20.56 32.24 43.82
N PRO A 17 20.62 33.39 43.14
CA PRO A 17 19.43 34.14 42.75
C PRO A 17 18.77 33.56 41.49
N ILE A 18 17.45 33.39 41.59
CA ILE A 18 16.56 33.31 40.45
C ILE A 18 16.71 34.66 39.72
N ILE A 19 17.07 34.63 38.44
CA ILE A 19 17.16 35.82 37.58
C ILE A 19 15.74 36.33 37.36
N THR A 20 15.23 37.12 38.31
CA THR A 20 14.00 37.90 38.16
C THR A 20 14.34 39.38 38.20
N SER A 21 14.11 40.03 37.05
CA SER A 21 13.70 41.41 36.83
C SER A 21 14.49 42.56 37.49
N GLU A 22 14.94 43.47 36.61
CA GLU A 22 15.20 44.89 36.84
C GLU A 22 16.46 45.26 37.66
N GLU A 23 17.64 45.08 37.06
CA GLU A 23 18.72 46.09 36.97
C GLU A 23 19.91 45.51 36.17
N ASN A 24 20.18 46.03 34.97
CA ASN A 24 21.31 45.68 34.08
C ASN A 24 21.47 44.19 33.70
N SER A 25 20.49 43.61 32.99
CA SER A 25 20.73 42.32 32.32
C SER A 25 21.69 42.54 31.15
N ILE A 26 22.94 42.12 31.32
CA ILE A 26 23.92 41.96 30.22
C ILE A 26 23.55 40.80 29.28
N ILE A 27 22.43 40.12 29.51
CA ILE A 27 21.88 39.04 28.69
C ILE A 27 20.64 39.57 27.97
N GLU A 28 20.57 39.35 26.66
CA GLU A 28 19.34 39.54 25.90
C GLU A 28 18.26 38.53 26.33
N PRO A 29 16.98 38.93 26.50
CA PRO A 29 15.90 38.04 26.92
C PRO A 29 15.78 36.75 26.08
N GLU A 30 16.07 36.85 24.79
CA GLU A 30 15.99 35.77 23.80
C GLU A 30 16.99 34.64 24.08
N VAL A 31 18.15 34.94 24.70
CA VAL A 31 19.12 33.90 25.10
C VAL A 31 18.55 33.01 26.20
N LEU A 32 17.80 33.60 27.14
CA LEU A 32 17.17 32.87 28.24
C LEU A 32 15.99 32.04 27.75
N GLU A 33 15.17 32.59 26.85
CA GLU A 33 14.06 31.88 26.21
C GLU A 33 14.56 30.64 25.43
N ASN A 34 15.65 30.76 24.69
CA ASN A 34 16.20 29.64 23.92
C ASN A 34 16.87 28.55 24.79
N LEU A 35 17.42 28.91 25.96
CA LEU A 35 17.97 27.95 26.92
C LEU A 35 16.89 27.14 27.66
N GLU A 36 15.66 27.67 27.76
CA GLU A 36 14.52 26.88 28.26
C GLU A 36 14.17 25.72 27.30
N GLU A 37 14.46 25.90 26.01
CA GLU A 37 14.13 24.92 24.95
C GLU A 37 15.32 24.05 24.51
N ASN A 38 16.57 24.49 24.73
CA ASN A 38 17.79 23.83 24.24
C ASN A 38 18.87 23.69 25.32
N PRO A 39 19.66 22.59 25.31
CA PRO A 39 20.71 22.36 26.30
C PRO A 39 21.94 23.29 26.14
N ASP A 40 22.16 23.85 24.94
CA ASP A 40 23.22 24.81 24.63
C ASP A 40 22.74 25.79 23.53
N VAL A 41 23.04 27.09 23.69
CA VAL A 41 22.62 28.16 22.78
C VAL A 41 23.85 28.87 22.22
N PRO A 42 23.94 29.13 20.90
CA PRO A 42 25.01 29.94 20.33
C PRO A 42 24.81 31.43 20.70
N VAL A 43 25.86 32.08 21.18
CA VAL A 43 25.83 33.46 21.68
C VAL A 43 26.98 34.30 21.14
N ILE A 44 26.72 35.59 20.96
CA ILE A 44 27.71 36.64 20.73
C ILE A 44 27.98 37.35 22.05
N ILE A 45 29.26 37.41 22.44
CA ILE A 45 29.77 37.95 23.70
C ILE A 45 30.62 39.17 23.39
N GLU A 46 30.20 40.34 23.87
CA GLU A 46 30.97 41.57 23.76
C GLU A 46 31.89 41.71 24.98
N LEU A 47 33.20 41.78 24.76
CA LEU A 47 34.20 41.92 25.82
C LEU A 47 34.74 43.35 25.96
N GLN A 48 35.12 43.73 27.17
CA GLN A 48 35.81 44.99 27.42
C GLN A 48 37.27 44.95 26.93
N THR A 49 37.92 43.78 27.01
CA THR A 49 39.26 43.54 26.50
C THR A 49 39.37 42.18 25.80
N PRO A 50 40.20 42.04 24.74
CA PRO A 50 40.36 40.79 24.00
C PRO A 50 40.80 39.62 24.89
N LYS A 51 40.08 38.50 24.81
CA LYS A 51 40.37 37.25 25.55
C LYS A 51 40.05 36.05 24.66
N THR A 52 40.78 34.95 24.82
CA THR A 52 40.61 33.73 24.00
C THR A 52 39.77 32.65 24.70
N SER A 53 39.51 32.80 26.01
CA SER A 53 38.63 31.92 26.78
C SER A 53 38.19 32.56 28.10
N ILE A 54 37.03 32.17 28.62
CA ILE A 54 36.51 32.55 29.95
C ILE A 54 36.16 31.25 30.68
N GLU A 55 36.78 30.97 31.84
CA GLU A 55 36.55 29.79 32.71
C GLU A 55 36.47 28.40 32.05
N GLY A 56 36.96 28.24 30.83
CA GLY A 56 36.91 26.96 30.09
C GLY A 56 35.96 26.99 28.89
N ILE A 57 35.24 28.08 28.71
CA ILE A 57 34.47 28.43 27.51
C ILE A 57 35.46 28.97 26.48
N ASP A 58 35.65 28.23 25.40
CA ASP A 58 36.46 28.66 24.26
C ASP A 58 35.71 29.77 23.50
N LEU A 59 36.39 30.91 23.29
CA LEU A 59 35.82 32.06 22.60
C LEU A 59 36.40 32.16 21.19
N GLU A 60 35.53 32.09 20.19
CA GLU A 60 35.91 32.31 18.80
C GLU A 60 35.84 33.80 18.49
N HIS A 61 36.89 34.37 17.91
CA HIS A 61 36.91 35.79 17.60
C HIS A 61 35.99 36.10 16.41
N PHE A 62 35.00 36.97 16.64
CA PHE A 62 34.04 37.38 15.61
C PHE A 62 34.44 38.71 14.96
N SER A 63 34.46 39.81 15.72
CA SER A 63 34.80 41.15 15.22
C SER A 63 35.08 42.14 16.35
N GLY A 64 36.17 42.91 16.28
CA GLY A 64 36.47 43.92 17.30
C GLY A 64 36.69 43.30 18.69
N ASN A 65 35.86 43.63 19.67
CA ASN A 65 35.85 42.96 20.97
C ASN A 65 34.71 41.94 21.12
N GLU A 66 34.03 41.56 20.03
CA GLU A 66 32.96 40.58 20.03
C GLU A 66 33.51 39.18 19.69
N TYR A 67 33.00 38.18 20.41
CA TYR A 67 33.39 36.79 20.33
C TYR A 67 32.15 35.90 20.27
N THR A 68 32.25 34.71 19.68
CA THR A 68 31.16 33.73 19.61
C THR A 68 31.48 32.51 20.47
N ALA A 69 30.47 31.93 21.10
CA ALA A 69 30.57 30.69 21.86
C ALA A 69 29.21 29.95 21.86
N ARG A 70 29.20 28.66 22.21
CA ARG A 70 27.99 27.92 22.56
C ARG A 70 27.98 27.69 24.06
N VAL A 71 26.89 28.05 24.71
CA VAL A 71 26.81 28.09 26.17
C VAL A 71 25.55 27.41 26.67
N ASN A 72 25.69 26.63 27.74
CA ASN A 72 24.56 26.12 28.53
C ASN A 72 24.21 27.06 29.69
N GLU A 73 23.20 26.71 30.51
CA GLU A 73 22.75 27.56 31.62
C GLU A 73 23.85 27.83 32.67
N GLU A 74 24.72 26.85 32.97
CA GLU A 74 25.84 27.01 33.91
C GLU A 74 26.93 27.92 33.33
N GLU A 75 27.30 27.69 32.07
CA GLU A 75 28.30 28.50 31.34
C GLU A 75 27.82 29.93 31.10
N LEU A 76 26.52 30.14 30.89
CA LEU A 76 25.93 31.47 30.79
C LEU A 76 26.06 32.24 32.11
N GLN A 77 25.88 31.56 33.26
CA GLN A 77 26.12 32.19 34.56
C GLN A 77 27.60 32.56 34.77
N GLU A 78 28.53 31.74 34.29
CA GLU A 78 29.96 32.06 34.34
C GLU A 78 30.29 33.31 33.51
N LEU A 79 29.74 33.42 32.29
CA LEU A 79 29.90 34.62 31.45
C LEU A 79 29.31 35.86 32.08
N VAL A 80 28.14 35.73 32.73
CA VAL A 80 27.48 36.86 33.40
C VAL A 80 28.27 37.38 34.60
N ASN A 81 29.03 36.49 35.25
CA ASN A 81 29.86 36.83 36.39
C ASN A 81 31.27 37.32 36.01
N ASP A 82 31.71 37.19 34.75
CA ASP A 82 33.00 37.73 34.31
C ASP A 82 32.91 39.25 34.10
N PRO A 83 33.68 40.07 34.85
CA PRO A 83 33.62 41.52 34.76
C PRO A 83 34.08 42.10 33.42
N ASN A 84 34.65 41.29 32.53
CA ASN A 84 35.01 41.70 31.17
C ASN A 84 33.86 41.55 30.18
N VAL A 85 32.75 40.89 30.53
CA VAL A 85 31.60 40.73 29.64
C VAL A 85 30.70 41.97 29.74
N LEU A 86 30.50 42.63 28.61
CA LEU A 86 29.67 43.82 28.48
C LEU A 86 28.24 43.48 28.06
N ASN A 87 28.09 42.49 27.18
CA ASN A 87 26.81 42.06 26.65
C ASN A 87 26.88 40.64 26.09
N ILE A 88 25.76 39.93 26.14
CA ILE A 88 25.56 38.57 25.63
C ILE A 88 24.26 38.58 24.82
N LYS A 89 24.38 38.30 23.52
CA LYS A 89 23.28 38.26 22.54
C LYS A 89 23.20 36.89 21.89
N GLU A 90 22.07 36.55 21.30
CA GLU A 90 21.95 35.31 20.53
C GLU A 90 22.76 35.38 19.23
N ASP A 91 23.49 34.30 18.91
CA ASP A 91 24.11 34.09 17.60
C ASP A 91 23.14 33.29 16.71
N GLU A 92 22.20 34.02 16.11
CA GLU A 92 21.05 33.46 15.37
C GLU A 92 21.47 32.50 14.23
N VAL A 93 20.91 31.29 14.21
CA VAL A 93 21.05 30.36 13.08
C VAL A 93 20.04 30.69 11.99
N PHE A 94 20.51 31.15 10.82
CA PHE A 94 19.66 31.39 9.65
C PHE A 94 19.52 30.16 8.76
N HIS A 95 18.28 29.81 8.39
CA HIS A 95 17.95 28.84 7.34
C HIS A 95 17.69 29.51 5.97
N ILE A 96 17.53 28.71 4.90
CA ILE A 96 17.11 29.14 3.55
C ILE A 96 15.60 29.40 3.55
N LEU A 97 15.11 30.65 3.38
CA LEU A 97 13.76 31.04 3.83
C LEU A 97 12.88 31.87 2.87
N LEU A 98 13.15 31.86 1.55
CA LEU A 98 12.13 32.32 0.58
C LEU A 98 10.92 31.35 0.57
N THR A 99 11.15 30.11 1.02
CA THR A 99 10.15 29.04 1.18
C THR A 99 9.05 29.35 2.20
N ASP A 100 9.23 30.28 3.15
CA ASP A 100 8.21 30.54 4.19
C ASP A 100 7.40 31.81 3.93
N SER A 101 8.01 32.87 3.38
CA SER A 101 7.37 34.16 3.18
C SER A 101 6.32 34.15 2.06
N VAL A 102 6.58 33.41 0.98
CA VAL A 102 5.63 33.22 -0.13
C VAL A 102 4.40 32.41 0.31
N PRO A 103 4.53 31.27 1.03
CA PRO A 103 3.38 30.61 1.66
C PRO A 103 2.69 31.43 2.74
N LEU A 104 3.41 32.25 3.52
CA LEU A 104 2.83 33.05 4.58
C LEU A 104 1.75 34.01 4.04
N ILE A 105 1.98 34.63 2.87
CA ILE A 105 0.98 35.45 2.17
C ILE A 105 0.07 34.64 1.23
N ASN A 106 0.04 33.31 1.34
CA ASN A 106 -0.71 32.37 0.51
C ASN A 106 -0.39 32.41 -1.00
N ALA A 107 0.71 33.00 -1.42
CA ALA A 107 1.07 33.11 -2.84
C ALA A 107 1.39 31.75 -3.46
N SER A 108 2.04 30.83 -2.73
CA SER A 108 2.33 29.48 -3.22
C SER A 108 1.06 28.69 -3.59
N THR A 109 -0.04 28.90 -2.85
CA THR A 109 -1.33 28.25 -3.13
C THR A 109 -1.95 28.73 -4.44
N ILE A 110 -1.64 29.95 -4.87
CA ILE A 110 -2.07 30.54 -6.13
C ILE A 110 -1.15 30.13 -7.28
N GLN A 111 0.17 30.13 -7.06
CA GLN A 111 1.16 29.71 -8.06
C GLN A 111 0.93 28.29 -8.56
N ALA A 112 0.42 27.41 -7.68
CA ALA A 112 0.06 26.02 -8.01
C ALA A 112 -1.29 25.90 -8.76
N ARG A 113 -2.05 26.98 -8.91
CA ARG A 113 -3.38 26.97 -9.56
C ARG A 113 -3.31 27.40 -11.02
N GLN A 114 -4.31 26.94 -11.76
CA GLN A 114 -4.49 27.25 -13.18
C GLN A 114 -5.80 27.98 -13.41
N SER A 115 -5.79 28.91 -14.37
CA SER A 115 -7.00 29.42 -15.01
C SER A 115 -6.95 29.02 -16.48
N GLY A 116 -7.93 28.21 -16.92
CA GLY A 116 -7.84 27.47 -18.17
C GLY A 116 -6.65 26.50 -18.15
N SER A 117 -5.72 26.64 -19.10
CA SER A 117 -4.50 25.82 -19.19
C SER A 117 -3.24 26.56 -18.69
N THR A 118 -3.38 27.72 -18.05
CA THR A 118 -2.25 28.59 -17.68
C THR A 118 -2.14 28.73 -16.17
N ASN A 119 -0.94 28.49 -15.61
CA ASN A 119 -0.68 28.72 -14.19
C ASN A 119 -0.72 30.21 -13.83
N ILE A 120 -1.19 30.53 -12.63
CA ILE A 120 -1.24 31.91 -12.13
C ILE A 120 0.09 32.24 -11.45
N THR A 121 1.07 32.68 -12.24
CA THR A 121 2.45 32.96 -11.79
C THR A 121 2.92 34.38 -12.10
N GLY A 122 2.06 35.25 -12.63
CA GLY A 122 2.38 36.59 -13.12
C GLY A 122 2.76 36.64 -14.61
N ILE A 123 2.55 35.54 -15.35
CA ILE A 123 2.89 35.50 -16.79
C ILE A 123 2.13 36.59 -17.55
N GLY A 124 2.84 37.25 -18.47
CA GLY A 124 2.28 38.33 -19.25
C GLY A 124 2.16 39.64 -18.48
N GLN A 125 2.68 39.74 -17.26
CA GLN A 125 2.76 40.99 -16.50
C GLN A 125 4.24 41.34 -16.26
N SER A 126 4.57 42.63 -16.25
CA SER A 126 5.92 43.12 -15.92
C SER A 126 5.92 44.00 -14.69
N ILE A 127 7.01 43.89 -13.92
CA ILE A 127 7.22 44.61 -12.67
C ILE A 127 8.45 45.50 -12.83
N CYS A 128 8.26 46.82 -12.69
CA CYS A 128 9.36 47.78 -12.70
C CYS A 128 9.98 47.87 -11.30
N VAL A 129 11.21 47.39 -11.14
CA VAL A 129 11.97 47.44 -9.88
C VAL A 129 12.92 48.64 -9.96
N ILE A 130 12.63 49.68 -9.18
CA ILE A 130 13.46 50.89 -9.08
C ILE A 130 14.33 50.77 -7.82
N ASP A 131 15.63 50.48 -7.99
CA ASP A 131 16.51 50.09 -6.88
C ASP A 131 18.03 50.26 -7.21
N THR A 132 18.94 49.51 -6.61
CA THR A 132 20.40 49.54 -6.85
C THR A 132 20.84 48.83 -8.15
N GLY A 133 19.92 48.16 -8.84
CA GLY A 133 20.20 47.40 -10.06
C GLY A 133 19.88 45.91 -9.92
N ILE A 134 20.44 45.09 -10.81
CA ILE A 134 20.33 43.63 -10.75
C ILE A 134 21.65 42.93 -11.14
N ASN A 135 21.96 41.81 -10.49
CA ASN A 135 22.83 40.80 -11.08
C ASN A 135 22.03 40.00 -12.11
N ALA A 136 22.05 40.47 -13.36
CA ALA A 136 21.32 39.84 -14.47
C ALA A 136 21.77 38.40 -14.79
N SER A 137 22.96 37.98 -14.33
CA SER A 137 23.49 36.63 -14.54
C SER A 137 23.01 35.62 -13.49
N HIS A 138 22.35 36.08 -12.43
CA HIS A 138 21.83 35.20 -11.38
C HIS A 138 20.74 34.26 -11.94
N ALA A 139 20.84 32.96 -11.65
CA ALA A 139 19.99 31.92 -12.23
C ALA A 139 18.48 32.17 -11.99
N ALA A 140 18.13 32.81 -10.87
CA ALA A 140 16.75 33.17 -10.53
C ALA A 140 16.07 34.10 -11.55
N PHE A 141 16.82 34.83 -12.38
CA PHE A 141 16.29 35.81 -13.34
C PHE A 141 16.42 35.38 -14.80
N ALA A 142 16.89 34.14 -15.04
CA ALA A 142 17.07 33.61 -16.39
C ALA A 142 15.77 33.75 -17.21
N GLY A 143 15.85 34.50 -18.31
CA GLY A 143 14.72 34.74 -19.22
C GLY A 143 13.62 35.68 -18.70
N ARG A 144 13.86 36.40 -17.59
CA ARG A 144 12.84 37.28 -16.97
C ARG A 144 13.09 38.77 -17.19
N ILE A 145 14.33 39.19 -17.37
CA ILE A 145 14.66 40.62 -17.52
C ILE A 145 14.35 41.06 -18.96
N VAL A 146 13.33 41.90 -19.13
CA VAL A 146 12.88 42.39 -20.45
C VAL A 146 13.42 43.78 -20.78
N ALA A 147 13.81 44.56 -19.77
CA ALA A 147 14.47 45.85 -19.97
C ALA A 147 15.33 46.23 -18.76
N GLN A 148 16.34 47.05 -19.03
CA GLN A 148 17.20 47.68 -18.02
C GLN A 148 17.38 49.16 -18.33
N LYS A 149 17.49 49.97 -17.28
CA LYS A 149 17.83 51.39 -17.36
C LYS A 149 18.57 51.80 -16.09
N CYS A 150 19.44 52.79 -16.19
CA CYS A 150 20.10 53.40 -15.03
C CYS A 150 19.96 54.92 -15.13
N PHE A 151 19.59 55.53 -14.01
CA PHE A 151 19.62 56.96 -13.74
C PHE A 151 20.30 57.14 -12.40
N CYS A 152 21.61 57.39 -12.36
CA CYS A 152 22.32 57.52 -11.10
C CYS A 152 23.40 58.59 -11.21
N ALA A 153 23.08 59.80 -10.78
CA ALA A 153 23.98 60.93 -10.79
C ALA A 153 24.77 61.11 -9.49
N VAL A 154 24.37 60.45 -8.40
CA VAL A 154 25.20 60.34 -7.19
C VAL A 154 26.43 59.50 -7.50
N SER A 155 27.61 59.95 -7.06
CA SER A 155 28.79 59.10 -7.03
C SER A 155 29.69 59.43 -5.84
N ASN A 156 30.04 58.40 -5.09
CA ASN A 156 31.06 58.44 -4.04
C ASN A 156 32.50 58.31 -4.59
N GLN A 157 32.66 58.32 -5.92
CA GLN A 157 33.90 57.97 -6.64
C GLN A 157 34.49 59.09 -7.53
N GLY A 158 33.91 60.31 -7.54
CA GLY A 158 34.50 61.48 -8.22
C GLY A 158 33.56 62.23 -9.18
N SER A 159 34.08 62.81 -10.26
CA SER A 159 33.25 63.49 -11.28
C SER A 159 32.65 62.46 -12.25
N GLY A 160 31.37 62.15 -12.08
CA GLY A 160 30.64 61.14 -12.86
C GLY A 160 29.39 60.65 -12.11
N GLY A 161 28.59 59.79 -12.73
CA GLY A 161 27.45 59.10 -12.08
C GLY A 161 27.77 57.64 -11.76
N CYS A 162 26.90 56.95 -11.02
CA CYS A 162 27.11 55.55 -10.62
C CYS A 162 26.61 54.51 -11.65
N CYS A 163 26.14 54.93 -12.83
CA CYS A 163 25.82 53.97 -13.88
C CYS A 163 27.08 53.33 -14.47
N PRO A 164 26.98 52.15 -15.09
CA PRO A 164 28.13 51.48 -15.73
C PRO A 164 28.90 52.43 -16.65
N GLY A 165 30.21 52.52 -16.43
CA GLY A 165 31.09 53.46 -17.14
C GLY A 165 31.28 54.82 -16.47
N GLY A 166 30.77 55.02 -15.24
CA GLY A 166 30.95 56.28 -14.49
C GLY A 166 30.08 57.42 -15.01
N ILE A 167 28.95 57.10 -15.65
CA ILE A 167 28.03 58.07 -16.27
C ILE A 167 26.73 58.15 -15.47
N THR A 168 25.91 59.17 -15.75
CA THR A 168 24.65 59.40 -15.01
C THR A 168 23.47 58.62 -15.57
N GLU A 169 23.57 58.12 -16.81
CA GLU A 169 22.54 57.32 -17.45
C GLU A 169 23.12 56.21 -18.31
N ASN A 170 22.54 55.00 -18.25
CA ASN A 170 22.92 53.86 -19.09
C ASN A 170 21.70 52.95 -19.35
N ASN A 171 21.75 52.09 -20.37
CA ASN A 171 20.74 51.05 -20.62
C ASN A 171 21.07 49.71 -19.92
N THR A 172 22.10 49.70 -19.07
CA THR A 172 22.47 48.59 -18.21
C THR A 172 22.33 49.01 -16.75
N ALA A 173 21.75 48.13 -15.93
CA ALA A 173 21.44 48.39 -14.53
C ALA A 173 22.17 47.38 -13.61
N THR A 174 23.50 47.26 -13.76
CA THR A 174 24.31 46.35 -12.96
C THR A 174 24.22 46.70 -11.47
N ASP A 175 23.95 45.70 -10.64
CA ASP A 175 23.96 45.85 -9.19
C ASP A 175 25.38 45.76 -8.63
N ASP A 176 25.77 46.79 -7.89
CA ASP A 176 27.05 46.92 -7.19
C ASP A 176 26.86 47.10 -5.67
N GLN A 177 25.63 46.94 -5.18
CA GLN A 177 25.28 47.02 -3.76
C GLN A 177 24.67 45.71 -3.27
N GLY A 178 23.68 45.17 -4.00
CA GLY A 178 23.04 43.88 -3.75
C GLY A 178 21.54 43.91 -3.44
N HIS A 179 21.03 45.04 -2.99
CA HIS A 179 19.67 45.22 -2.50
C HIS A 179 18.63 45.05 -3.62
N GLY A 180 18.87 45.65 -4.79
CA GLY A 180 17.98 45.52 -5.95
C GLY A 180 17.87 44.09 -6.45
N THR A 181 18.98 43.34 -6.45
CA THR A 181 18.96 41.90 -6.74
C THR A 181 18.09 41.13 -5.75
N HIS A 182 18.21 41.43 -4.46
CA HIS A 182 17.41 40.80 -3.41
C HIS A 182 15.91 41.10 -3.57
N VAL A 183 15.56 42.37 -3.80
CA VAL A 183 14.19 42.84 -4.04
C VAL A 183 13.57 42.16 -5.27
N ALA A 184 14.29 42.13 -6.40
CA ALA A 184 13.83 41.48 -7.62
C ALA A 184 13.58 39.97 -7.43
N GLY A 185 14.40 39.31 -6.61
CA GLY A 185 14.23 37.89 -6.28
C GLY A 185 12.94 37.61 -5.51
N ILE A 186 12.59 38.45 -4.53
CA ILE A 186 11.32 38.35 -3.78
C ILE A 186 10.14 38.54 -4.72
N THR A 187 10.24 39.51 -5.63
CA THR A 187 9.17 39.81 -6.56
C THR A 187 8.94 38.67 -7.57
N ALA A 188 9.97 38.21 -8.29
CA ALA A 188 9.78 37.36 -9.47
C ALA A 188 10.89 36.31 -9.70
N GLY A 189 11.59 35.85 -8.65
CA GLY A 189 12.52 34.73 -8.77
C GLY A 189 11.84 33.48 -9.38
N ASN A 190 12.48 32.83 -10.36
CA ASN A 190 11.85 31.84 -11.23
C ASN A 190 11.60 30.44 -10.63
N GLY A 191 11.89 30.19 -9.34
CA GLY A 191 11.58 28.92 -8.67
C GLY A 191 12.71 27.89 -8.60
N GLY A 192 13.97 28.34 -8.72
CA GLY A 192 15.15 27.58 -8.28
C GLY A 192 15.36 27.70 -6.75
N SER A 193 16.54 28.17 -6.32
CA SER A 193 16.79 28.53 -4.91
C SER A 193 16.05 29.80 -4.45
N VAL A 194 15.41 30.51 -5.38
CA VAL A 194 14.71 31.79 -5.16
C VAL A 194 13.37 31.71 -5.91
N LEU A 195 12.28 31.48 -5.18
CA LEU A 195 10.92 31.43 -5.72
C LEU A 195 10.18 32.72 -5.38
N GLY A 196 10.15 33.71 -6.26
CA GLY A 196 9.44 34.96 -5.99
C GLY A 196 7.92 34.79 -5.89
N VAL A 197 7.23 35.85 -5.48
CA VAL A 197 5.76 35.89 -5.39
C VAL A 197 5.11 35.72 -6.78
N ALA A 198 5.66 36.34 -7.82
CA ALA A 198 5.21 36.22 -9.21
C ALA A 198 6.31 35.61 -10.09
N PRO A 199 6.61 34.31 -9.97
CA PRO A 199 7.78 33.67 -10.60
C PRO A 199 7.74 33.62 -12.13
N GLY A 200 6.57 33.90 -12.70
CA GLY A 200 6.29 34.00 -14.13
C GLY A 200 6.30 35.44 -14.67
N ALA A 201 6.35 36.46 -13.83
CA ALA A 201 6.38 37.86 -14.25
C ALA A 201 7.71 38.22 -14.90
N SER A 202 7.66 39.20 -15.82
CA SER A 202 8.86 39.81 -16.39
C SER A 202 9.35 40.96 -15.51
N LEU A 203 10.65 41.23 -15.57
CA LEU A 203 11.32 42.24 -14.77
C LEU A 203 11.83 43.37 -15.67
N VAL A 204 11.49 44.59 -15.28
CA VAL A 204 12.07 45.82 -15.80
C VAL A 204 12.91 46.43 -14.67
N ILE A 205 14.23 46.50 -14.85
CA ILE A 205 15.13 46.92 -13.77
C ILE A 205 15.62 48.35 -14.02
N VAL A 206 15.41 49.24 -13.05
CA VAL A 206 15.84 50.62 -13.12
C VAL A 206 16.76 50.95 -11.94
N LYS A 207 18.05 51.14 -12.20
CA LYS A 207 19.04 51.52 -11.18
C LYS A 207 18.95 53.01 -10.89
N VAL A 208 18.80 53.37 -9.61
CA VAL A 208 18.77 54.76 -9.11
C VAL A 208 19.70 55.04 -7.92
N ALA A 209 20.24 53.99 -7.32
CA ALA A 209 21.09 54.08 -6.13
C ALA A 209 22.51 53.59 -6.43
N ASP A 210 23.51 54.16 -5.75
CA ASP A 210 24.91 53.77 -5.87
C ASP A 210 25.30 52.59 -4.97
N SER A 211 26.59 52.27 -4.92
CA SER A 211 27.14 51.17 -4.11
C SER A 211 26.92 51.34 -2.59
N SER A 212 26.62 52.55 -2.13
CA SER A 212 26.27 52.83 -0.72
C SER A 212 24.76 52.77 -0.49
N GLY A 213 23.95 52.61 -1.54
CA GLY A 213 22.50 52.65 -1.48
C GLY A 213 21.94 54.07 -1.54
N ASP A 214 22.76 55.08 -1.85
CA ASP A 214 22.33 56.47 -1.91
C ASP A 214 21.69 56.78 -3.26
N ALA A 215 20.48 57.35 -3.24
CA ALA A 215 19.72 57.72 -4.43
C ALA A 215 19.28 59.19 -4.38
N LEU A 216 19.33 59.87 -5.53
CA LEU A 216 18.79 61.22 -5.65
C LEU A 216 17.31 61.22 -5.95
N PHE A 217 16.61 62.21 -5.39
CA PHE A 217 15.21 62.47 -5.70
C PHE A 217 14.94 62.66 -7.21
N SER A 218 15.85 63.34 -7.92
CA SER A 218 15.76 63.55 -9.38
C SER A 218 15.81 62.23 -10.16
N ASP A 219 16.62 61.30 -9.69
CA ASP A 219 16.88 60.03 -10.34
C ASP A 219 15.69 59.08 -10.15
N ILE A 220 15.13 59.05 -8.94
CA ILE A 220 13.88 58.35 -8.61
C ILE A 220 12.73 58.89 -9.46
N THR A 221 12.59 60.23 -9.57
CA THR A 221 11.54 60.86 -10.39
C THR A 221 11.69 60.49 -11.87
N SER A 222 12.92 60.49 -12.39
CA SER A 222 13.22 60.10 -13.78
C SER A 222 12.93 58.62 -14.03
N ALA A 223 13.22 57.76 -13.06
CA ALA A 223 12.93 56.33 -13.13
C ALA A 223 11.42 56.04 -13.18
N VAL A 224 10.61 56.67 -12.32
CA VAL A 224 9.15 56.51 -12.35
C VAL A 224 8.57 56.97 -13.68
N ASN A 225 8.98 58.14 -14.18
CA ASN A 225 8.58 58.62 -15.50
C ASN A 225 8.97 57.61 -16.60
N TRP A 226 10.20 57.08 -16.57
CA TRP A 226 10.65 56.13 -17.57
C TRP A 226 9.85 54.82 -17.53
N CYS A 227 9.57 54.25 -16.35
CA CYS A 227 8.68 53.09 -16.22
C CYS A 227 7.28 53.40 -16.78
N ALA A 228 6.69 54.53 -16.42
CA ALA A 228 5.37 54.93 -16.90
C ALA A 228 5.35 55.18 -18.42
N SER A 229 6.39 55.78 -18.98
CA SER A 229 6.52 56.06 -20.40
C SER A 229 6.70 54.81 -21.25
N ASN A 230 7.37 53.78 -20.71
CA ASN A 230 7.62 52.51 -21.41
C ASN A 230 6.62 51.40 -21.04
N SER A 231 5.57 51.70 -20.27
CA SER A 231 4.67 50.69 -19.72
C SER A 231 3.96 49.86 -20.79
N SER A 232 3.52 50.47 -21.90
CA SER A 232 2.89 49.76 -23.01
C SER A 232 3.86 48.86 -23.77
N LEU A 233 5.14 49.24 -23.84
CA LEU A 233 6.16 48.46 -24.56
C LEU A 233 6.53 47.19 -23.79
N TYR A 234 6.68 47.30 -22.47
CA TYR A 234 7.10 46.19 -21.62
C TYR A 234 5.96 45.56 -20.82
N ASN A 235 4.72 45.99 -21.02
CA ASN A 235 3.53 45.58 -20.26
C ASN A 235 3.69 45.71 -18.73
N ILE A 236 4.16 46.89 -18.28
CA ILE A 236 4.38 47.17 -16.85
C ILE A 236 3.03 47.41 -16.18
N SER A 237 2.72 46.60 -15.17
CA SER A 237 1.49 46.72 -14.37
C SER A 237 1.73 47.19 -12.94
N VAL A 238 2.97 47.13 -12.46
CA VAL A 238 3.34 47.63 -11.14
C VAL A 238 4.78 48.16 -11.11
N ILE A 239 4.99 49.24 -10.36
CA ILE A 239 6.29 49.80 -10.00
C ILE A 239 6.50 49.54 -8.50
N THR A 240 7.67 49.02 -8.12
CA THR A 240 8.06 48.85 -6.73
C THR A 240 9.32 49.66 -6.41
N MET A 241 9.30 50.35 -5.28
CA MET A 241 10.37 51.20 -4.77
C MET A 241 10.69 50.81 -3.34
N SER A 242 11.75 50.02 -3.16
CA SER A 242 12.22 49.58 -1.84
C SER A 242 13.26 50.56 -1.26
N LEU A 243 12.95 51.85 -1.36
CA LEU A 243 13.79 52.97 -0.96
C LEU A 243 12.97 53.98 -0.18
N GLY A 244 13.63 54.80 0.64
CA GLY A 244 12.92 55.73 1.50
C GLY A 244 13.80 56.82 2.07
N GLY A 245 13.26 58.04 2.16
CA GLY A 245 13.92 59.17 2.82
C GLY A 245 12.94 60.06 3.59
N GLY A 246 13.44 60.73 4.63
CA GLY A 246 12.66 61.63 5.47
C GLY A 246 11.68 60.92 6.40
N SER A 247 10.93 61.72 7.16
CA SER A 247 9.96 61.27 8.17
C SER A 247 8.74 62.19 8.13
N TYR A 248 7.59 61.62 7.76
CA TYR A 248 6.36 62.36 7.48
C TYR A 248 5.17 61.77 8.24
N SER A 249 4.48 62.60 9.02
CA SER A 249 3.27 62.22 9.76
C SER A 249 1.97 62.37 8.95
N ALA A 250 2.05 62.97 7.76
CA ALA A 250 0.94 63.22 6.85
C ALA A 250 1.41 63.07 5.40
N ALA A 251 0.46 63.10 4.46
CA ALA A 251 0.76 62.97 3.05
C ALA A 251 1.79 64.02 2.59
N CYS A 252 2.81 63.58 1.86
CA CYS A 252 4.00 64.39 1.54
C CYS A 252 4.02 64.90 0.08
N ASP A 253 2.89 64.84 -0.62
CA ASP A 253 2.73 65.24 -2.02
C ASP A 253 3.27 66.66 -2.32
N SER A 254 3.02 67.62 -1.43
CA SER A 254 3.47 69.01 -1.62
C SER A 254 5.00 69.14 -1.56
N SER A 255 5.66 68.34 -0.72
CA SER A 255 7.12 68.30 -0.59
C SER A 255 7.80 67.61 -1.78
N TYR A 256 7.06 66.74 -2.48
CA TYR A 256 7.58 65.92 -3.58
C TYR A 256 6.70 66.03 -4.84
N SER A 257 6.26 67.26 -5.16
CA SER A 257 5.27 67.52 -6.21
C SER A 257 5.64 66.93 -7.58
N SER A 258 6.91 66.97 -7.99
CA SER A 258 7.36 66.36 -9.24
C SER A 258 7.19 64.83 -9.23
N LEU A 259 7.58 64.16 -8.15
CA LEU A 259 7.44 62.71 -8.03
C LEU A 259 5.96 62.31 -7.90
N SER A 260 5.16 63.05 -7.14
CA SER A 260 3.69 62.84 -7.05
C SER A 260 3.01 62.99 -8.42
N SER A 261 3.46 63.92 -9.26
CA SER A 261 2.99 64.08 -10.64
C SER A 261 3.34 62.87 -11.52
N GLU A 262 4.57 62.34 -11.43
CA GLU A 262 4.97 61.15 -12.19
C GLU A 262 4.26 59.87 -11.70
N ILE A 263 4.04 59.72 -10.40
CA ILE A 263 3.23 58.64 -9.81
C ILE A 263 1.79 58.72 -10.32
N THR A 264 1.21 59.92 -10.34
CA THR A 264 -0.14 60.14 -10.90
C THR A 264 -0.19 59.76 -12.38
N THR A 265 0.87 60.04 -13.14
CA THR A 265 0.98 59.63 -14.55
C THR A 265 1.03 58.10 -14.69
N ALA A 266 1.76 57.40 -13.81
CA ALA A 266 1.77 55.94 -13.79
C ALA A 266 0.38 55.37 -13.49
N ILE A 267 -0.32 55.91 -12.51
CA ILE A 267 -1.67 55.48 -12.11
C ILE A 267 -2.70 55.70 -13.21
N ASN A 268 -2.63 56.84 -13.91
CA ASN A 268 -3.48 57.12 -15.07
C ASN A 268 -3.25 56.13 -16.23
N LYS A 269 -2.12 55.41 -16.23
CA LYS A 269 -1.83 54.31 -17.15
C LYS A 269 -2.16 52.93 -16.55
N ASN A 270 -2.93 52.88 -15.46
CA ASN A 270 -3.27 51.67 -14.69
C ASN A 270 -2.05 50.90 -14.15
N ILE A 271 -1.01 51.63 -13.72
CA ILE A 271 0.18 51.05 -13.10
C ILE A 271 0.10 51.33 -11.60
N SER A 272 0.06 50.28 -10.78
CA SER A 272 0.14 50.43 -9.32
C SER A 272 1.56 50.84 -8.92
N VAL A 273 1.70 51.67 -7.90
CA VAL A 273 3.00 52.07 -7.34
C VAL A 273 3.07 51.62 -5.90
N VAL A 274 4.09 50.86 -5.55
CA VAL A 274 4.31 50.28 -4.22
C VAL A 274 5.60 50.80 -3.63
N ALA A 275 5.61 51.20 -2.35
CA ALA A 275 6.83 51.65 -1.69
C ALA A 275 6.95 51.19 -0.23
N ALA A 276 8.20 51.01 0.21
CA ALA A 276 8.54 50.66 1.59
C ALA A 276 8.28 51.83 2.56
N SER A 277 7.67 51.56 3.72
CA SER A 277 7.29 52.60 4.69
C SER A 277 8.47 53.19 5.50
N GLY A 278 9.61 52.50 5.55
CA GLY A 278 10.83 52.90 6.25
C GLY A 278 11.12 52.07 7.51
N ASN A 279 12.37 52.14 7.99
CA ASN A 279 12.94 51.18 8.96
C ASN A 279 13.35 51.83 10.29
N SER A 280 12.62 52.85 10.77
CA SER A 280 12.95 53.59 12.01
C SER A 280 12.10 53.22 13.23
N GLY A 281 11.23 52.20 13.11
CA GLY A 281 10.31 51.77 14.17
C GLY A 281 9.25 52.81 14.53
N SER A 282 9.04 53.84 13.70
CA SER A 282 8.14 54.94 14.01
C SER A 282 6.68 54.51 13.90
N THR A 283 5.89 54.77 14.94
CA THR A 283 4.42 54.55 14.96
C THR A 283 3.62 55.77 14.50
N THR A 284 4.30 56.85 14.13
CA THR A 284 3.69 58.15 13.79
C THR A 284 4.10 58.68 12.43
N THR A 285 5.18 58.18 11.83
CA THR A 285 5.74 58.69 10.58
C THR A 285 6.09 57.60 9.58
N MET A 286 6.16 57.98 8.29
CA MET A 286 6.63 57.14 7.18
C MET A 286 7.65 57.89 6.31
N ALA A 287 8.41 57.15 5.51
CA ALA A 287 9.35 57.69 4.54
C ALA A 287 8.65 58.10 3.21
N SER A 288 9.27 59.00 2.45
CA SER A 288 8.96 59.22 1.04
C SER A 288 9.68 58.19 0.19
N PRO A 289 9.04 57.58 -0.84
CA PRO A 289 7.76 57.96 -1.43
C PRO A 289 6.51 57.31 -0.81
N ALA A 290 6.63 56.44 0.19
CA ALA A 290 5.47 55.77 0.80
C ALA A 290 4.44 56.75 1.42
N CYS A 291 4.85 57.95 1.84
CA CYS A 291 3.94 58.98 2.31
C CYS A 291 3.13 59.71 1.22
N ILE A 292 3.33 59.41 -0.07
CA ILE A 292 2.56 60.02 -1.16
C ILE A 292 1.19 59.32 -1.25
N ALA A 293 0.10 60.08 -1.26
CA ALA A 293 -1.26 59.54 -1.07
C ALA A 293 -1.71 58.45 -2.07
N ASN A 294 -1.08 58.42 -3.24
CA ASN A 294 -1.40 57.52 -4.35
C ASN A 294 -0.45 56.31 -4.44
N VAL A 295 0.48 56.17 -3.49
CA VAL A 295 1.42 55.05 -3.38
C VAL A 295 0.87 54.04 -2.39
N ILE A 296 0.90 52.75 -2.73
CA ILE A 296 0.61 51.66 -1.80
C ILE A 296 1.81 51.53 -0.87
N SER A 297 1.66 52.02 0.35
CA SER A 297 2.68 51.99 1.39
C SER A 297 2.70 50.64 2.10
N VAL A 298 3.89 50.04 2.23
CA VAL A 298 4.04 48.67 2.75
C VAL A 298 4.96 48.65 3.97
N SER A 299 4.39 48.20 5.08
CA SER A 299 5.05 47.93 6.36
C SER A 299 5.42 46.45 6.52
N SER A 300 6.22 46.14 7.54
CA SER A 300 6.84 44.83 7.71
C SER A 300 6.25 44.02 8.86
N THR A 301 6.01 42.73 8.59
CA THR A 301 5.83 41.71 9.62
C THR A 301 7.02 40.75 9.69
N THR A 302 7.16 40.09 10.84
CA THR A 302 7.96 38.88 11.00
C THR A 302 7.24 37.67 10.39
N LYS A 303 7.90 36.53 10.37
CA LYS A 303 7.31 35.26 9.90
C LYS A 303 6.23 34.71 10.85
N ALA A 304 6.24 35.16 12.11
CA ALA A 304 5.21 34.84 13.09
C ALA A 304 4.01 35.81 13.04
N ASP A 305 3.88 36.61 11.96
CA ASP A 305 2.87 37.66 11.80
C ASP A 305 2.87 38.75 12.89
N ALA A 306 3.95 38.87 13.65
CA ALA A 306 4.19 40.03 14.52
C ALA A 306 4.68 41.22 13.67
N ILE A 307 4.47 42.45 14.15
CA ILE A 307 5.03 43.64 13.49
C ILE A 307 6.55 43.68 13.71
N SER A 308 7.32 43.87 12.64
CA SER A 308 8.78 44.01 12.77
C SER A 308 9.14 45.25 13.58
N SER A 309 10.09 45.13 14.52
CA SER A 309 10.49 46.21 15.44
C SER A 309 10.92 47.50 14.73
N PHE A 310 11.55 47.37 13.56
CA PHE A 310 12.00 48.49 12.73
C PHE A 310 10.88 49.11 11.87
N SER A 311 9.69 48.53 11.77
CA SER A 311 8.70 48.96 10.76
C SER A 311 8.07 50.32 11.10
N ASN A 312 8.29 51.31 10.24
CA ASN A 312 7.52 52.55 10.25
C ASN A 312 6.07 52.28 9.85
N ARG A 313 5.11 52.91 10.53
CA ARG A 313 3.68 52.77 10.27
C ARG A 313 2.91 53.93 10.88
N ASN A 314 1.84 54.37 10.22
CA ASN A 314 0.91 55.35 10.76
C ASN A 314 -0.46 55.27 10.03
N ALA A 315 -1.23 56.35 10.07
CA ALA A 315 -2.54 56.43 9.41
C ALA A 315 -2.50 56.30 7.88
N LEU A 316 -1.35 56.51 7.26
CA LEU A 316 -1.15 56.42 5.82
C LEU A 316 -0.77 55.01 5.36
N THR A 317 -0.47 54.10 6.29
CA THR A 317 -0.04 52.73 5.96
C THR A 317 -1.18 51.94 5.36
N ASP A 318 -0.99 51.44 4.14
CA ASP A 318 -1.99 50.67 3.41
C ASP A 318 -1.93 49.19 3.75
N LEU A 319 -0.73 48.61 3.69
CA LEU A 319 -0.55 47.16 3.78
C LEU A 319 0.67 46.77 4.62
N PHE A 320 0.63 45.53 5.08
CA PHE A 320 1.77 44.83 5.64
C PHE A 320 2.15 43.65 4.75
N ALA A 321 3.44 43.28 4.76
CA ALA A 321 3.92 42.05 4.18
C ALA A 321 5.19 41.56 4.92
N PRO A 322 5.57 40.28 4.78
CA PRO A 322 6.76 39.75 5.43
C PRO A 322 8.01 40.53 5.03
N GLY A 323 8.78 40.97 6.03
CA GLY A 323 10.00 41.74 5.81
C GLY A 323 11.13 41.47 6.80
N SER A 324 10.94 40.61 7.82
CA SER A 324 12.06 40.14 8.68
C SER A 324 12.65 38.82 8.20
N SER A 325 13.98 38.77 8.10
CA SER A 325 14.78 37.59 7.79
C SER A 325 14.33 36.89 6.50
N ILE A 326 14.11 37.69 5.45
CA ILE A 326 13.66 37.23 4.14
C ILE A 326 14.88 36.80 3.34
N THR A 327 14.94 35.54 2.93
CA THR A 327 15.98 35.05 2.04
C THR A 327 15.63 35.33 0.59
N SER A 328 16.54 35.88 -0.20
CA SER A 328 16.37 36.09 -1.64
C SER A 328 17.69 35.99 -2.40
N ALA A 329 17.67 36.32 -3.70
CA ALA A 329 18.85 36.35 -4.55
C ALA A 329 19.92 37.31 -3.99
N SER A 330 21.15 36.84 -3.94
CA SER A 330 22.34 37.65 -3.67
C SER A 330 22.95 38.10 -4.99
N TYR A 331 23.44 39.34 -5.06
CA TYR A 331 24.18 39.79 -6.24
C TYR A 331 25.48 39.03 -6.49
N THR A 332 25.98 38.25 -5.53
CA THR A 332 27.14 37.36 -5.70
C THR A 332 26.82 36.05 -6.44
N GLY A 333 25.53 35.76 -6.72
CA GLY A 333 25.10 34.54 -7.43
C GLY A 333 24.47 33.46 -6.54
N SER A 334 24.54 33.61 -5.21
CA SER A 334 23.91 32.72 -4.22
C SER A 334 22.58 33.28 -3.70
N THR A 335 22.06 32.76 -2.60
CA THR A 335 21.02 33.42 -1.80
C THR A 335 21.63 34.17 -0.62
N THR A 336 20.93 35.16 -0.07
CA THR A 336 21.26 35.84 1.19
C THR A 336 19.98 36.22 1.94
N SER A 337 20.06 36.48 3.25
CA SER A 337 18.93 36.90 4.09
C SER A 337 19.02 38.39 4.40
N SER A 338 17.90 39.10 4.42
CA SER A 338 17.83 40.52 4.77
C SER A 338 16.51 40.89 5.45
N SER A 339 16.54 41.95 6.25
CA SER A 339 15.40 42.48 6.99
C SER A 339 15.13 43.94 6.64
N GLY A 340 13.87 44.28 6.38
CA GLY A 340 13.44 45.65 6.11
C GLY A 340 12.05 45.72 5.48
N THR A 341 11.40 46.87 5.58
CA THR A 341 10.19 47.19 4.79
C THR A 341 10.47 47.14 3.29
N SER A 342 11.74 47.29 2.90
CA SER A 342 12.29 47.02 1.57
C SER A 342 12.08 45.59 1.07
N MET A 343 11.96 44.61 1.96
CA MET A 343 11.64 43.22 1.63
C MET A 343 10.13 42.99 1.63
N SER A 344 9.34 43.80 2.33
CA SER A 344 7.87 43.74 2.34
C SER A 344 7.25 44.28 1.05
N ALA A 345 7.67 45.46 0.59
CA ALA A 345 7.16 46.08 -0.65
C ALA A 345 7.17 45.15 -1.89
N PRO A 346 8.26 44.41 -2.21
CA PRO A 346 8.29 43.53 -3.37
C PRO A 346 7.33 42.34 -3.29
N HIS A 347 6.90 41.93 -2.09
CA HIS A 347 5.85 40.91 -1.95
C HIS A 347 4.53 41.43 -2.51
N VAL A 348 4.11 42.63 -2.09
CA VAL A 348 2.87 43.26 -2.56
C VAL A 348 2.92 43.50 -4.07
N ALA A 349 4.06 43.96 -4.60
CA ALA A 349 4.23 44.11 -6.04
C ALA A 349 4.03 42.80 -6.81
N GLY A 350 4.58 41.69 -6.30
CA GLY A 350 4.33 40.37 -6.87
C GLY A 350 2.86 39.95 -6.79
N VAL A 351 2.16 40.20 -5.68
CA VAL A 351 0.73 39.91 -5.54
C VAL A 351 -0.09 40.66 -6.59
N ILE A 352 0.22 41.95 -6.81
CA ILE A 352 -0.45 42.76 -7.85
C ILE A 352 -0.25 42.15 -9.23
N ALA A 353 0.95 41.68 -9.57
CA ALA A 353 1.20 41.01 -10.84
C ALA A 353 0.40 39.70 -11.00
N LEU A 354 0.26 38.91 -9.93
CA LEU A 354 -0.61 37.72 -9.93
C LEU A 354 -2.07 38.09 -10.17
N MET A 355 -2.59 39.11 -9.48
CA MET A 355 -3.95 39.61 -9.63
C MET A 355 -4.21 40.12 -11.06
N GLN A 356 -3.26 40.85 -11.66
CA GLN A 356 -3.38 41.37 -13.02
C GLN A 356 -3.39 40.26 -14.07
N GLN A 357 -2.51 39.26 -13.94
CA GLN A 357 -2.55 38.09 -14.82
C GLN A 357 -3.90 37.39 -14.70
N TYR A 358 -4.33 37.10 -13.47
CA TYR A 358 -5.58 36.41 -13.23
C TYR A 358 -6.74 37.16 -13.90
N LYS A 359 -6.88 38.47 -13.65
CA LYS A 359 -7.95 39.27 -14.26
C LYS A 359 -7.92 39.25 -15.79
N THR A 360 -6.73 39.31 -16.37
CA THR A 360 -6.55 39.23 -17.83
C THR A 360 -7.01 37.88 -18.38
N LEU A 361 -6.68 36.77 -17.69
CA LEU A 361 -7.08 35.44 -18.12
C LEU A 361 -8.60 35.24 -18.08
N VAL A 362 -9.26 35.79 -17.06
CA VAL A 362 -10.69 35.52 -16.82
C VAL A 362 -11.64 36.49 -17.52
N GLU A 363 -11.24 37.75 -17.70
CA GLU A 363 -12.09 38.80 -18.30
C GLU A 363 -11.46 39.49 -19.52
N GLY A 364 -10.23 39.17 -19.90
CA GLY A 364 -9.55 39.81 -21.03
C GLY A 364 -9.15 41.27 -20.78
N ARG A 365 -9.16 41.73 -19.52
CA ARG A 365 -8.75 43.08 -19.11
C ARG A 365 -7.86 43.07 -17.87
N ASN A 366 -7.10 44.14 -17.68
CA ASN A 366 -6.39 44.41 -16.43
C ASN A 366 -7.33 45.06 -15.39
N LEU A 367 -6.99 44.90 -14.12
CA LEU A 367 -7.56 45.70 -13.02
C LEU A 367 -7.06 47.14 -13.11
N THR A 368 -7.94 48.07 -12.77
CA THR A 368 -7.58 49.46 -12.48
C THR A 368 -6.87 49.55 -11.13
N VAL A 369 -6.09 50.62 -10.91
CA VAL A 369 -5.41 50.85 -9.61
C VAL A 369 -6.41 50.93 -8.46
N SER A 370 -7.59 51.52 -8.69
CA SER A 370 -8.64 51.58 -7.67
C SER A 370 -9.19 50.20 -7.30
N GLU A 371 -9.38 49.31 -8.27
CA GLU A 371 -9.79 47.92 -8.01
C GLU A 371 -8.71 47.20 -7.20
N VAL A 372 -7.43 47.32 -7.60
CA VAL A 372 -6.29 46.73 -6.87
C VAL A 372 -6.24 47.21 -5.42
N ASN A 373 -6.25 48.52 -5.19
CA ASN A 373 -6.18 49.10 -3.83
C ASN A 373 -7.36 48.65 -2.97
N THR A 374 -8.58 48.70 -3.50
CA THR A 374 -9.78 48.29 -2.77
C THR A 374 -9.73 46.81 -2.40
N THR A 375 -9.36 45.95 -3.35
CA THR A 375 -9.25 44.51 -3.12
C THR A 375 -8.23 44.20 -2.04
N LEU A 376 -7.01 44.74 -2.14
CA LEU A 376 -5.94 44.47 -1.19
C LEU A 376 -6.25 45.00 0.22
N ALA A 377 -6.86 46.19 0.32
CA ALA A 377 -7.20 46.81 1.61
C ALA A 377 -8.32 46.09 2.37
N THR A 378 -9.15 45.29 1.69
CA THR A 378 -10.31 44.63 2.30
C THR A 378 -10.17 43.11 2.43
N ASN A 379 -9.20 42.50 1.74
CA ASN A 379 -9.07 41.04 1.63
C ASN A 379 -7.69 40.53 2.08
N GLY A 380 -7.25 40.93 3.26
CA GLY A 380 -6.01 40.41 3.86
C GLY A 380 -6.19 39.78 5.24
N THR A 381 -5.10 39.68 5.97
CA THR A 381 -5.06 39.20 7.36
C THR A 381 -4.88 40.38 8.29
N SER A 382 -5.75 40.51 9.29
CA SER A 382 -5.69 41.63 10.24
C SER A 382 -4.46 41.53 11.14
N ILE A 383 -3.70 42.62 11.22
CA ILE A 383 -2.56 42.79 12.14
C ILE A 383 -2.93 43.87 13.14
N ASN A 384 -2.95 43.51 14.42
CA ASN A 384 -3.36 44.42 15.49
C ASN A 384 -2.15 45.13 16.10
N ASP A 385 -2.17 46.46 16.12
CA ASP A 385 -1.12 47.33 16.64
C ASP A 385 -1.66 48.29 17.71
N GLN A 386 -2.53 47.81 18.60
CA GLN A 386 -3.09 48.65 19.67
C GLN A 386 -2.01 49.29 20.56
N SER A 387 -0.91 48.58 20.83
CA SER A 387 0.17 49.06 21.70
C SER A 387 1.11 50.07 21.02
N GLY A 388 1.16 50.10 19.68
CA GLY A 388 2.01 51.00 18.91
C GLY A 388 1.25 52.21 18.38
N SER A 389 0.65 52.07 17.21
CA SER A 389 -0.09 53.15 16.54
C SER A 389 -1.57 53.25 16.94
N GLY A 390 -2.08 52.30 17.72
CA GLY A 390 -3.50 52.24 18.11
C GLY A 390 -4.44 51.78 16.99
N ARG A 391 -3.91 51.07 15.98
CA ARG A 391 -4.62 50.75 14.72
C ARG A 391 -4.62 49.26 14.44
N THR A 392 -5.50 48.86 13.53
CA THR A 392 -5.48 47.54 12.91
C THR A 392 -5.15 47.73 11.44
N PHE A 393 -4.15 46.99 10.96
CA PHE A 393 -3.70 47.01 9.58
C PHE A 393 -4.01 45.69 8.90
N ILE A 394 -3.77 45.63 7.60
CA ILE A 394 -4.01 44.44 6.79
C ILE A 394 -2.69 43.96 6.21
N ARG A 395 -2.29 42.74 6.54
CA ARG A 395 -1.23 42.04 5.84
C ARG A 395 -1.80 41.42 4.57
N VAL A 396 -1.09 41.57 3.46
CA VAL A 396 -1.52 41.02 2.17
C VAL A 396 -1.77 39.50 2.26
N ASP A 397 -2.86 39.05 1.62
CA ASP A 397 -3.22 37.65 1.45
C ASP A 397 -3.59 37.42 -0.02
N THR A 398 -2.68 36.79 -0.75
CA THR A 398 -2.79 36.60 -2.20
C THR A 398 -4.03 35.78 -2.56
N ARG A 399 -4.37 34.79 -1.74
CA ARG A 399 -5.49 33.89 -2.02
C ARG A 399 -6.82 34.60 -1.84
N LYS A 400 -6.98 35.35 -0.75
CA LYS A 400 -8.18 36.16 -0.53
C LYS A 400 -8.31 37.27 -1.57
N ALA A 401 -7.20 37.94 -1.92
CA ALA A 401 -7.20 38.99 -2.93
C ALA A 401 -7.64 38.48 -4.31
N ILE A 402 -7.12 37.33 -4.77
CA ILE A 402 -7.55 36.72 -6.04
C ILE A 402 -8.98 36.19 -5.96
N GLY A 403 -9.39 35.61 -4.83
CA GLY A 403 -10.78 35.18 -4.62
C GLY A 403 -11.78 36.33 -4.70
N ALA A 404 -11.44 37.50 -4.18
CA ALA A 404 -12.31 38.67 -4.20
C ALA A 404 -12.50 39.30 -5.60
N ILE A 405 -11.61 39.00 -6.57
CA ILE A 405 -11.73 39.44 -7.97
C ILE A 405 -12.15 38.29 -8.90
N ASP A 406 -12.42 37.12 -8.32
CA ASP A 406 -12.90 35.94 -9.03
C ASP A 406 -14.35 36.18 -9.48
N THR A 407 -14.55 36.00 -10.77
CA THR A 407 -15.84 36.17 -11.46
C THR A 407 -16.12 34.98 -12.35
N ILE A 408 -15.24 33.96 -12.34
CA ILE A 408 -15.44 32.76 -13.12
C ILE A 408 -16.50 31.93 -12.42
N PHE A 409 -17.49 31.53 -13.21
CA PHE A 409 -18.42 30.52 -12.75
C PHE A 409 -17.76 29.15 -12.88
N PRO A 410 -17.82 28.30 -11.84
CA PRO A 410 -17.32 26.94 -11.91
C PRO A 410 -17.90 26.20 -13.11
N GLN A 411 -17.07 25.66 -14.02
CA GLN A 411 -17.62 24.85 -15.12
C GLN A 411 -18.09 23.51 -14.57
N VAL A 412 -19.34 23.14 -14.90
CA VAL A 412 -19.95 21.88 -14.47
C VAL A 412 -19.98 20.91 -15.65
N ILE A 413 -19.04 19.97 -15.67
CA ILE A 413 -18.95 18.97 -16.74
C ILE A 413 -19.57 17.66 -16.26
N ASN A 414 -20.69 17.24 -16.85
CA ASN A 414 -21.34 15.96 -16.56
C ASN A 414 -20.86 14.88 -17.55
N PRO A 415 -20.05 13.88 -17.15
CA PRO A 415 -19.62 12.80 -18.04
C PRO A 415 -20.75 11.81 -18.38
N ASN A 416 -21.89 11.84 -17.69
CA ASN A 416 -23.04 10.96 -17.97
C ASN A 416 -23.95 11.47 -19.11
N THR A 417 -23.54 12.51 -19.84
CA THR A 417 -24.32 13.14 -20.92
C THR A 417 -24.80 12.18 -22.03
N THR A 418 -24.20 11.00 -22.15
CA THR A 418 -24.56 10.01 -23.18
C THR A 418 -25.62 8.99 -22.74
N GLN A 419 -26.02 8.96 -21.47
CA GLN A 419 -27.01 7.99 -20.97
C GLN A 419 -28.44 8.51 -21.18
N SER A 420 -29.05 8.16 -22.32
CA SER A 420 -30.46 8.46 -22.61
C SER A 420 -31.46 7.49 -21.96
N THR A 421 -30.98 6.37 -21.43
CA THR A 421 -31.80 5.28 -20.84
C THR A 421 -31.15 4.77 -19.56
N LEU A 422 -31.94 4.64 -18.49
CA LEU A 422 -31.51 4.13 -17.18
C LEU A 422 -32.43 2.98 -16.73
N PHE A 423 -31.96 2.07 -15.89
CA PHE A 423 -32.73 0.89 -15.46
C PHE A 423 -33.05 0.94 -13.96
N VAL A 424 -34.27 0.52 -13.58
CA VAL A 424 -34.82 0.66 -12.21
C VAL A 424 -34.00 -0.02 -11.11
N TYR A 425 -33.27 -1.10 -11.40
CA TYR A 425 -32.51 -1.91 -10.42
C TYR A 425 -31.04 -1.51 -10.26
N ASN A 426 -30.60 -0.43 -10.90
CA ASN A 426 -29.24 0.08 -10.76
C ASN A 426 -29.23 1.37 -9.95
N ASN A 427 -28.27 1.47 -9.03
CA ASN A 427 -28.00 2.74 -8.37
C ASN A 427 -27.53 3.70 -9.46
N ILE A 428 -28.11 4.90 -9.52
CA ILE A 428 -27.73 5.90 -10.51
C ILE A 428 -26.68 6.81 -9.88
N THR A 429 -25.45 6.75 -10.39
CA THR A 429 -24.36 7.62 -9.95
C THR A 429 -24.19 8.78 -10.92
N PHE A 430 -24.41 9.99 -10.42
CA PHE A 430 -24.09 11.26 -11.07
C PHE A 430 -22.63 11.59 -10.81
N GLN A 431 -21.95 12.06 -11.85
CA GLN A 431 -20.59 12.56 -11.76
C GLN A 431 -20.54 13.98 -12.31
N ALA A 432 -19.65 14.79 -11.75
CA ALA A 432 -19.35 16.09 -12.31
C ALA A 432 -17.94 16.53 -11.97
N ASN A 433 -17.33 17.30 -12.88
CA ASN A 433 -16.10 18.03 -12.59
C ASN A 433 -16.41 19.52 -12.41
N LEU A 434 -15.73 20.13 -11.44
CA LEU A 434 -15.67 21.59 -11.22
C LEU A 434 -14.27 22.08 -11.57
N THR A 435 -14.11 23.16 -12.32
CA THR A 435 -12.78 23.65 -12.74
C THR A 435 -12.31 24.91 -12.02
N ASP A 436 -13.04 25.39 -11.03
CA ASP A 436 -12.77 26.69 -10.40
C ASP A 436 -11.58 26.66 -9.43
N VAL A 437 -10.97 27.80 -9.13
CA VAL A 437 -9.93 27.90 -8.11
C VAL A 437 -10.52 27.94 -6.69
N ASN A 438 -11.74 28.44 -6.50
CA ASN A 438 -12.31 28.73 -5.18
C ASN A 438 -13.60 27.94 -4.89
N ARG A 439 -13.61 26.62 -5.03
CA ARG A 439 -14.84 25.79 -4.98
C ARG A 439 -15.44 25.65 -3.58
N GLU A 440 -16.77 25.73 -3.45
CA GLU A 440 -17.50 25.52 -2.18
C GLU A 440 -18.40 24.29 -2.22
N GLN A 441 -19.44 24.30 -3.05
CA GLN A 441 -20.46 23.26 -3.09
C GLN A 441 -20.83 22.88 -4.53
N ILE A 442 -21.17 21.60 -4.72
CA ILE A 442 -21.76 21.11 -5.96
C ILE A 442 -22.97 20.27 -5.59
N TRP A 443 -24.06 20.42 -6.33
CA TRP A 443 -25.27 19.64 -6.09
C TRP A 443 -25.97 19.29 -7.40
N VAL A 444 -26.68 18.17 -7.36
CA VAL A 444 -27.57 17.73 -8.43
C VAL A 444 -28.98 18.18 -8.08
N GLU A 445 -29.62 18.90 -8.99
CA GLU A 445 -31.06 19.16 -8.97
C GLU A 445 -31.76 18.13 -9.86
N GLY A 446 -32.64 17.32 -9.29
CA GLY A 446 -33.44 16.34 -10.02
C GLY A 446 -34.94 16.66 -9.99
N ASN A 447 -35.64 16.31 -11.07
CA ASN A 447 -37.09 16.36 -11.19
C ASN A 447 -37.62 15.03 -11.77
N TRP A 448 -38.35 14.25 -10.96
CA TRP A 448 -38.80 12.90 -11.34
C TRP A 448 -40.24 12.57 -10.91
N SER A 449 -40.94 13.54 -10.31
CA SER A 449 -42.34 13.38 -9.85
C SER A 449 -43.13 14.70 -9.89
N GLY A 450 -42.61 15.74 -10.54
CA GLY A 450 -43.15 17.10 -10.46
C GLY A 450 -42.67 17.90 -9.24
N ALA A 451 -41.83 17.30 -8.40
CA ALA A 451 -41.12 17.97 -7.31
C ALA A 451 -39.61 18.05 -7.64
N VAL A 452 -39.04 19.22 -7.38
CA VAL A 452 -37.61 19.49 -7.52
C VAL A 452 -36.91 19.14 -6.21
N VAL A 453 -35.82 18.37 -6.29
CA VAL A 453 -35.03 17.97 -5.12
C VAL A 453 -33.55 18.19 -5.40
N ASN A 454 -32.83 18.71 -4.41
CA ASN A 454 -31.40 18.98 -4.47
C ASN A 454 -30.61 17.99 -3.63
N TYR A 455 -29.50 17.49 -4.18
CA TYR A 455 -28.59 16.57 -3.51
C TYR A 455 -27.14 17.05 -3.61
N THR A 456 -26.53 17.34 -2.47
CA THR A 456 -25.10 17.69 -2.41
C THR A 456 -24.25 16.50 -2.84
N MET A 457 -23.28 16.73 -3.73
CA MET A 457 -22.35 15.68 -4.16
C MET A 457 -21.10 15.66 -3.28
N SER A 458 -20.51 14.48 -3.15
CA SER A 458 -19.29 14.26 -2.38
C SER A 458 -18.07 14.24 -3.28
N ARG A 459 -16.98 14.87 -2.83
CA ARG A 459 -15.70 14.86 -3.54
C ARG A 459 -15.05 13.49 -3.48
N GLN A 460 -14.50 13.04 -4.61
CA GLN A 460 -13.72 11.80 -4.70
C GLN A 460 -12.22 12.12 -4.77
N THR A 461 -11.70 12.42 -5.95
CA THR A 461 -10.29 12.72 -6.22
C THR A 461 -10.16 13.85 -7.24
N GLY A 462 -9.22 14.76 -7.01
CA GLY A 462 -9.01 15.93 -7.88
C GLY A 462 -10.27 16.79 -8.00
N ASP A 463 -10.79 16.88 -9.22
CA ASP A 463 -11.93 17.73 -9.58
C ASP A 463 -13.25 16.94 -9.68
N LEU A 464 -13.21 15.62 -9.43
CA LEU A 464 -14.36 14.71 -9.60
C LEU A 464 -15.22 14.65 -8.34
N TYR A 465 -16.52 14.93 -8.53
CA TYR A 465 -17.56 14.79 -7.53
C TYR A 465 -18.54 13.72 -7.97
N ASN A 466 -19.12 13.00 -7.01
CA ASN A 466 -20.17 12.04 -7.28
C ASN A 466 -21.33 12.10 -6.29
N PHE A 467 -22.49 11.65 -6.75
CA PHE A 467 -23.66 11.43 -5.93
C PHE A 467 -24.42 10.22 -6.47
N THR A 468 -24.92 9.37 -5.58
CA THR A 468 -25.60 8.14 -5.96
C THR A 468 -27.02 8.12 -5.39
N ILE A 469 -28.02 7.94 -6.26
CA ILE A 469 -29.41 7.71 -5.87
C ILE A 469 -29.69 6.20 -5.89
N GLY A 470 -30.33 5.72 -4.82
CA GLY A 470 -30.72 4.31 -4.69
C GLY A 470 -31.88 3.90 -5.60
N ASN A 471 -31.91 2.63 -5.96
CA ASN A 471 -32.90 2.00 -6.86
C ASN A 471 -34.38 2.27 -6.51
N ASN A 472 -34.68 2.49 -5.23
CA ASN A 472 -36.05 2.65 -4.73
C ASN A 472 -36.68 4.02 -5.05
N SER A 473 -35.97 4.90 -5.76
CA SER A 473 -36.42 6.28 -6.02
C SER A 473 -37.14 6.47 -7.35
N PHE A 474 -37.21 5.45 -8.21
CA PHE A 474 -37.70 5.58 -9.59
C PHE A 474 -38.76 4.53 -9.95
N SER A 475 -39.72 4.92 -10.79
CA SER A 475 -40.69 4.01 -11.40
C SER A 475 -40.42 3.87 -12.90
N ALA A 476 -40.68 2.67 -13.44
CA ALA A 476 -40.59 2.40 -14.87
C ALA A 476 -41.48 3.33 -15.71
N GLY A 477 -40.98 3.74 -16.87
CA GLY A 477 -41.67 4.64 -17.80
C GLY A 477 -41.61 6.12 -17.42
N GLN A 478 -41.01 6.47 -16.28
CA GLN A 478 -40.83 7.87 -15.90
C GLN A 478 -39.71 8.53 -16.72
N VAL A 479 -39.90 9.81 -17.01
CA VAL A 479 -38.86 10.68 -17.55
C VAL A 479 -38.17 11.34 -16.38
N PHE A 480 -36.87 11.08 -16.23
CA PHE A 480 -36.01 11.68 -15.22
C PHE A 480 -35.26 12.86 -15.84
N GLN A 481 -35.44 14.06 -15.28
CA GLN A 481 -34.67 15.23 -15.68
C GLN A 481 -33.75 15.66 -14.55
N TRP A 482 -32.52 16.04 -14.87
CA TRP A 482 -31.59 16.58 -13.89
C TRP A 482 -30.69 17.63 -14.48
N ARG A 483 -30.18 18.50 -13.63
CA ARG A 483 -29.07 19.41 -13.93
C ARG A 483 -28.18 19.49 -12.71
N ILE A 484 -26.94 19.86 -12.95
CA ILE A 484 -25.92 19.97 -11.92
C ILE A 484 -25.56 21.44 -11.78
N HIS A 485 -25.45 21.87 -10.54
CA HIS A 485 -25.05 23.20 -10.14
C HIS A 485 -23.72 23.14 -9.42
N GLY A 486 -22.89 24.14 -9.63
CA GLY A 486 -21.67 24.36 -8.89
C GLY A 486 -21.62 25.79 -8.41
N ASN A 487 -21.22 26.00 -7.17
CA ASN A 487 -20.83 27.31 -6.68
C ASN A 487 -19.40 27.30 -6.12
N ASP A 488 -18.78 28.47 -6.19
CA ASP A 488 -17.51 28.76 -5.54
C ASP A 488 -17.76 29.41 -4.15
N THR A 489 -16.72 29.58 -3.34
CA THR A 489 -16.74 30.17 -1.98
C THR A 489 -17.05 31.66 -1.99
N HIS A 490 -17.32 32.23 -3.17
CA HIS A 490 -17.67 33.61 -3.40
C HIS A 490 -19.05 33.72 -4.09
N ASN A 491 -19.85 32.65 -4.06
CA ASN A 491 -21.20 32.55 -4.63
C ASN A 491 -21.30 32.76 -6.15
N ASN A 492 -20.21 32.56 -6.90
CA ASN A 492 -20.31 32.44 -8.35
C ASN A 492 -20.92 31.06 -8.67
N GLU A 493 -22.15 31.05 -9.21
CA GLU A 493 -22.90 29.84 -9.51
C GLU A 493 -22.95 29.56 -11.03
N ASN A 494 -22.68 28.32 -11.44
CA ASN A 494 -22.98 27.85 -12.78
C ASN A 494 -23.94 26.67 -12.72
N THR A 495 -24.82 26.61 -13.71
CA THR A 495 -25.78 25.52 -13.86
C THR A 495 -25.63 24.91 -15.24
N SER A 496 -25.49 23.58 -15.29
CA SER A 496 -25.51 22.84 -16.55
C SER A 496 -26.90 22.86 -17.21
N SER A 497 -26.95 22.55 -18.51
CA SER A 497 -28.22 22.31 -19.20
C SER A 497 -28.97 21.13 -18.58
N TRP A 498 -30.30 21.10 -18.77
CA TRP A 498 -31.09 19.93 -18.38
C TRP A 498 -30.69 18.69 -19.18
N TYR A 499 -30.40 17.61 -18.47
CA TYR A 499 -30.27 16.27 -19.00
C TYR A 499 -31.59 15.52 -18.80
N THR A 500 -31.86 14.54 -19.66
CA THR A 500 -33.10 13.76 -19.60
C THR A 500 -32.82 12.30 -19.93
N ALA A 501 -33.37 11.39 -19.13
CA ALA A 501 -33.30 9.96 -19.36
C ALA A 501 -34.67 9.32 -19.14
N THR A 502 -34.98 8.29 -19.91
CA THR A 502 -36.16 7.45 -19.67
C THR A 502 -35.76 6.27 -18.77
N ILE A 503 -36.51 6.06 -17.69
CA ILE A 503 -36.33 4.93 -16.80
C ILE A 503 -37.05 3.71 -17.40
N LEU A 504 -36.32 2.63 -17.66
CA LEU A 504 -36.82 1.38 -18.24
C LEU A 504 -36.76 0.23 -17.24
N THR A 505 -37.67 -0.73 -17.43
CA THR A 505 -37.60 -2.08 -16.84
C THR A 505 -36.44 -2.86 -17.47
N GLY A 506 -35.89 -3.81 -16.73
CA GLY A 506 -34.80 -4.68 -17.23
C GLY A 506 -35.34 -5.95 -17.84
N ALA A 507 -34.49 -6.66 -18.58
CA ALA A 507 -34.82 -8.02 -19.01
C ALA A 507 -34.89 -9.01 -17.82
N PRO A 508 -35.73 -10.05 -17.89
CA PRO A 508 -35.91 -11.01 -16.79
C PRO A 508 -34.62 -11.76 -16.46
N ARG A 509 -34.30 -11.93 -15.18
CA ARG A 509 -33.17 -12.74 -14.70
C ARG A 509 -33.61 -14.19 -14.50
N ILE A 510 -32.84 -15.15 -15.00
CA ILE A 510 -33.25 -16.56 -15.00
C ILE A 510 -32.29 -17.39 -14.15
N THR A 511 -32.84 -18.00 -13.10
CA THR A 511 -32.09 -18.95 -12.27
C THR A 511 -32.37 -20.36 -12.78
N LEU A 512 -31.32 -21.14 -13.07
CA LEU A 512 -31.46 -22.56 -13.38
C LEU A 512 -31.42 -23.37 -12.08
N ASN A 513 -32.52 -24.02 -11.74
CA ASN A 513 -32.69 -24.79 -10.50
C ASN A 513 -32.34 -26.27 -10.66
N GLY A 514 -32.35 -26.80 -11.88
CA GLY A 514 -31.96 -28.18 -12.15
C GLY A 514 -32.08 -28.57 -13.63
N PRO A 515 -31.39 -29.63 -14.08
CA PRO A 515 -30.31 -30.32 -13.37
C PRO A 515 -29.07 -29.43 -13.21
N SER A 516 -28.23 -29.67 -12.21
CA SER A 516 -27.00 -28.89 -12.01
C SER A 516 -26.06 -28.99 -13.22
N ASP A 517 -25.21 -27.99 -13.42
CA ASP A 517 -24.20 -28.04 -14.49
C ASP A 517 -23.29 -29.27 -14.32
N ARG A 518 -23.04 -29.97 -15.44
CA ARG A 518 -22.26 -31.21 -15.57
C ARG A 518 -22.82 -32.41 -14.79
N THR A 519 -24.14 -32.48 -14.63
CA THR A 519 -24.81 -33.67 -14.07
C THR A 519 -24.63 -34.88 -15.00
N ASN A 520 -24.31 -36.05 -14.45
CA ASN A 520 -24.38 -37.34 -15.15
C ASN A 520 -25.66 -38.06 -14.74
N THR A 521 -26.44 -38.60 -15.69
CA THR A 521 -27.67 -39.32 -15.37
C THR A 521 -27.98 -40.41 -16.39
N ASN A 522 -28.58 -41.50 -15.93
CA ASN A 522 -29.17 -42.57 -16.75
C ASN A 522 -30.71 -42.55 -16.75
N ASN A 523 -31.33 -41.51 -16.19
CA ASN A 523 -32.78 -41.41 -16.11
C ASN A 523 -33.38 -41.01 -17.46
N LEU A 524 -34.20 -41.89 -18.04
CA LEU A 524 -34.84 -41.71 -19.36
C LEU A 524 -35.68 -40.43 -19.49
N SER A 525 -36.12 -39.84 -18.37
CA SER A 525 -36.84 -38.56 -18.35
C SER A 525 -36.11 -37.57 -17.44
N VAL A 526 -35.53 -36.52 -18.02
CA VAL A 526 -34.85 -35.46 -17.29
C VAL A 526 -35.78 -34.25 -17.11
N THR A 527 -35.86 -33.74 -15.88
CA THR A 527 -36.58 -32.50 -15.56
C THR A 527 -35.60 -31.34 -15.54
N PHE A 528 -35.84 -30.34 -16.38
CA PHE A 528 -35.16 -29.05 -16.40
C PHE A 528 -36.02 -28.01 -15.71
N ASN A 529 -35.48 -27.32 -14.73
CA ASN A 529 -36.22 -26.42 -13.86
C ASN A 529 -35.54 -25.06 -13.80
N GLN A 530 -36.36 -24.02 -13.85
CA GLN A 530 -35.91 -22.64 -13.86
C GLN A 530 -36.89 -21.74 -13.10
N THR A 531 -36.39 -20.65 -12.55
CA THR A 531 -37.20 -19.59 -11.94
C THR A 531 -36.82 -18.25 -12.59
N PRO A 532 -37.74 -17.58 -13.31
CA PRO A 532 -37.52 -16.23 -13.79
C PRO A 532 -37.84 -15.25 -12.66
N ILE A 533 -37.02 -14.21 -12.56
CA ILE A 533 -37.12 -13.13 -11.59
C ILE A 533 -37.07 -11.81 -12.36
N ASP A 534 -38.10 -10.99 -12.18
CA ASP A 534 -38.20 -9.66 -12.78
C ASP A 534 -38.81 -8.67 -11.78
N ASP A 535 -38.68 -7.38 -12.02
CA ASP A 535 -39.26 -6.32 -11.21
C ASP A 535 -40.71 -6.00 -11.60
N VAL A 536 -41.14 -6.49 -12.78
CA VAL A 536 -42.54 -6.37 -13.24
C VAL A 536 -43.35 -7.59 -12.82
N SER A 537 -44.53 -7.36 -12.24
CA SER A 537 -45.50 -8.43 -12.04
C SER A 537 -46.15 -8.79 -13.37
N GLY A 538 -45.86 -9.98 -13.88
CA GLY A 538 -46.33 -10.37 -15.20
C GLY A 538 -46.10 -11.85 -15.51
N ASN A 539 -46.58 -12.23 -16.70
CA ASN A 539 -46.35 -13.55 -17.27
C ASN A 539 -45.15 -13.51 -18.21
N PHE A 540 -44.18 -14.40 -17.99
CA PHE A 540 -42.98 -14.58 -18.79
C PHE A 540 -43.18 -15.73 -19.75
N ASN A 541 -42.75 -15.56 -21.01
CA ASN A 541 -42.65 -16.65 -21.96
C ASN A 541 -41.22 -17.21 -21.94
N CYS A 542 -41.04 -18.30 -21.19
CA CYS A 542 -39.74 -18.95 -21.03
C CYS A 542 -39.59 -20.12 -22.00
N SER A 543 -38.50 -20.15 -22.74
CA SER A 543 -38.18 -21.17 -23.73
C SER A 543 -36.94 -21.95 -23.34
N LEU A 544 -37.06 -23.27 -23.22
CA LEU A 544 -35.95 -24.20 -23.06
C LEU A 544 -35.27 -24.41 -24.41
N TYR A 545 -33.95 -24.27 -24.45
CA TYR A 545 -33.10 -24.58 -25.59
C TYR A 545 -32.26 -25.81 -25.28
N ILE A 546 -32.17 -26.71 -26.25
CA ILE A 546 -31.35 -27.93 -26.21
C ILE A 546 -30.43 -27.88 -27.42
N ASN A 547 -29.12 -27.92 -27.20
CA ASN A 547 -28.09 -27.79 -28.24
C ASN A 547 -28.36 -26.58 -29.17
N SER A 548 -28.70 -25.43 -28.57
CA SER A 548 -29.08 -24.18 -29.25
C SER A 548 -30.39 -24.20 -30.04
N ILE A 549 -31.15 -25.30 -30.02
CA ILE A 549 -32.45 -25.40 -30.69
C ILE A 549 -33.55 -25.20 -29.65
N ARG A 550 -34.50 -24.29 -29.95
CA ARG A 550 -35.67 -24.08 -29.10
C ARG A 550 -36.51 -25.36 -29.06
N ASN A 551 -36.71 -25.91 -27.86
CA ASN A 551 -37.40 -27.17 -27.67
C ASN A 551 -38.85 -26.98 -27.19
N GLN A 552 -39.05 -26.28 -26.06
CA GLN A 552 -40.37 -26.03 -25.47
C GLN A 552 -40.45 -24.60 -24.96
N THR A 553 -41.63 -23.98 -25.05
CA THR A 553 -41.93 -22.67 -24.45
C THR A 553 -43.09 -22.82 -23.46
N LYS A 554 -42.94 -22.26 -22.26
CA LYS A 554 -43.98 -22.22 -21.22
C LYS A 554 -44.17 -20.80 -20.72
N THR A 555 -45.42 -20.41 -20.51
CA THR A 555 -45.77 -19.17 -19.84
C THR A 555 -45.76 -19.39 -18.32
N THR A 556 -45.08 -18.54 -17.58
CA THR A 556 -44.92 -18.66 -16.12
C THR A 556 -44.98 -17.29 -15.46
N SER A 557 -45.24 -17.22 -14.16
CA SER A 557 -45.29 -15.96 -13.43
C SER A 557 -43.96 -15.67 -12.73
N ASN A 558 -43.80 -14.45 -12.22
CA ASN A 558 -42.58 -14.02 -11.54
C ASN A 558 -42.28 -14.92 -10.34
N ASN A 559 -41.00 -15.21 -10.11
CA ASN A 559 -40.51 -16.03 -9.01
C ASN A 559 -41.18 -17.43 -8.91
N THR A 560 -41.64 -17.97 -10.05
CA THR A 560 -42.32 -19.27 -10.11
C THR A 560 -41.43 -20.33 -10.74
N LEU A 561 -41.18 -21.41 -9.99
CA LEU A 561 -40.44 -22.57 -10.50
C LEU A 561 -41.20 -23.21 -11.67
N THR A 562 -40.54 -23.33 -12.81
CA THR A 562 -41.09 -23.87 -14.05
C THR A 562 -40.29 -25.08 -14.48
N GLU A 563 -40.97 -26.21 -14.72
CA GLU A 563 -40.35 -27.47 -15.10
C GLU A 563 -40.61 -27.82 -16.57
N TYR A 564 -39.61 -28.36 -17.26
CA TYR A 564 -39.69 -28.97 -18.58
C TYR A 564 -39.22 -30.42 -18.46
N ARG A 565 -39.91 -31.37 -19.09
CA ARG A 565 -39.52 -32.79 -19.06
C ARG A 565 -39.22 -33.27 -20.47
N LEU A 566 -38.05 -33.89 -20.64
CA LEU A 566 -37.58 -34.40 -21.93
C LEU A 566 -36.98 -35.78 -21.77
N ASN A 567 -37.16 -36.60 -22.82
CA ASN A 567 -36.40 -37.82 -23.00
C ASN A 567 -35.19 -37.49 -23.87
N LEU A 568 -33.99 -37.83 -23.39
CA LEU A 568 -32.73 -37.56 -24.08
C LEU A 568 -32.15 -38.84 -24.68
N SER A 569 -31.38 -38.67 -25.74
CA SER A 569 -30.53 -39.71 -26.31
C SER A 569 -29.14 -39.65 -25.69
N GLU A 570 -28.43 -40.79 -25.72
CA GLU A 570 -27.08 -40.91 -25.17
C GLU A 570 -26.13 -39.83 -25.70
N GLY A 571 -25.31 -39.28 -24.80
CA GLY A 571 -24.30 -38.26 -25.10
C GLY A 571 -24.41 -36.98 -24.26
N THR A 572 -23.63 -35.98 -24.66
CA THR A 572 -23.59 -34.68 -23.99
C THR A 572 -24.62 -33.73 -24.60
N THR A 573 -25.44 -33.14 -23.74
CA THR A 573 -26.48 -32.16 -24.09
C THR A 573 -26.18 -30.82 -23.44
N LEU A 574 -26.14 -29.75 -24.25
CA LEU A 574 -26.08 -28.38 -23.77
C LEU A 574 -27.49 -27.80 -23.64
N TRP A 575 -27.78 -27.07 -22.57
CA TRP A 575 -29.09 -26.50 -22.36
C TRP A 575 -29.06 -25.14 -21.65
N ASN A 576 -30.01 -24.29 -21.98
CA ASN A 576 -30.25 -23.01 -21.34
C ASN A 576 -31.72 -22.61 -21.50
N VAL A 577 -32.15 -21.57 -20.79
CA VAL A 577 -33.50 -21.02 -20.88
C VAL A 577 -33.41 -19.53 -21.24
N ALA A 578 -34.30 -19.09 -22.13
CA ALA A 578 -34.50 -17.67 -22.39
C ALA A 578 -35.94 -17.28 -22.07
N CYS A 579 -36.15 -16.20 -21.33
CA CYS A 579 -37.48 -15.71 -20.95
C CYS A 579 -37.71 -14.33 -21.53
N THR A 580 -38.94 -14.09 -22.00
CA THR A 580 -39.40 -12.79 -22.49
C THR A 580 -40.48 -12.26 -21.56
N ASP A 581 -40.34 -11.00 -21.13
CA ASP A 581 -41.33 -10.31 -20.28
C ASP A 581 -42.47 -9.67 -21.11
N SER A 582 -43.34 -8.89 -20.46
CA SER A 582 -44.43 -8.15 -21.12
C SER A 582 -43.97 -6.98 -21.99
N ASP A 583 -42.74 -6.50 -21.76
CA ASP A 583 -42.14 -5.38 -22.50
C ASP A 583 -41.30 -5.87 -23.70
N ASN A 584 -41.36 -7.18 -23.99
CA ASN A 584 -40.59 -7.89 -25.03
C ASN A 584 -39.07 -7.87 -24.81
N LEU A 585 -38.59 -7.66 -23.58
CA LEU A 585 -37.18 -7.79 -23.23
C LEU A 585 -36.85 -9.26 -22.99
N ILE A 586 -35.68 -9.71 -23.49
CA ILE A 586 -35.27 -11.11 -23.45
C ILE A 586 -34.09 -11.28 -22.49
N GLY A 587 -34.32 -12.04 -21.42
CA GLY A 587 -33.28 -12.56 -20.55
C GLY A 587 -32.79 -13.93 -21.00
N ASN A 588 -31.50 -14.21 -20.86
CA ASN A 588 -30.92 -15.53 -21.11
C ASN A 588 -30.25 -16.05 -19.85
N SER A 589 -30.46 -17.33 -19.52
CA SER A 589 -29.71 -18.02 -18.47
C SER A 589 -28.30 -18.37 -18.93
N SER A 590 -27.47 -18.77 -17.97
CA SER A 590 -26.22 -19.48 -18.23
C SER A 590 -26.46 -20.76 -19.04
N LEU A 591 -25.44 -21.21 -19.76
CA LEU A 591 -25.44 -22.48 -20.50
C LEU A 591 -24.92 -23.61 -19.61
N TYR A 592 -25.75 -24.62 -19.37
CA TYR A 592 -25.40 -25.80 -18.58
C TYR A 592 -25.18 -27.03 -19.47
N THR A 593 -24.33 -27.93 -18.99
CA THR A 593 -24.01 -29.21 -19.62
C THR A 593 -24.68 -30.35 -18.86
N LEU A 594 -25.26 -31.29 -19.57
CA LEU A 594 -25.84 -32.52 -19.03
C LEU A 594 -25.26 -33.70 -19.80
N ILE A 595 -24.84 -34.75 -19.10
CA ILE A 595 -24.31 -35.96 -19.71
C ILE A 595 -25.31 -37.08 -19.45
N PHE A 596 -25.93 -37.56 -20.51
CA PHE A 596 -26.86 -38.68 -20.45
C PHE A 596 -26.14 -39.95 -20.91
N ASP A 597 -26.03 -40.91 -20.01
CA ASP A 597 -25.22 -42.12 -20.20
C ASP A 597 -26.02 -43.35 -19.76
N LEU A 598 -26.30 -44.23 -20.74
CA LEU A 598 -27.00 -45.51 -20.55
C LEU A 598 -26.05 -46.70 -20.65
N THR A 599 -24.79 -46.46 -21.02
CA THR A 599 -23.82 -47.52 -21.29
C THR A 599 -23.29 -48.05 -19.97
N LYS A 600 -23.31 -49.38 -19.81
CA LYS A 600 -22.71 -50.01 -18.63
C LYS A 600 -21.18 -50.00 -18.76
N PRO A 601 -20.43 -49.73 -17.68
CA PRO A 601 -18.98 -49.69 -17.72
C PRO A 601 -18.41 -51.05 -18.14
N LEU A 602 -17.54 -51.08 -19.15
CA LEU A 602 -16.90 -52.31 -19.63
C LEU A 602 -15.56 -52.56 -18.91
N PHE A 603 -15.35 -53.81 -18.52
CA PHE A 603 -14.11 -54.25 -17.87
C PHE A 603 -13.73 -55.67 -18.29
N ASN A 604 -12.42 -55.92 -18.30
CA ASN A 604 -11.83 -57.25 -18.51
C ASN A 604 -11.06 -57.67 -17.26
N ALA A 605 -11.30 -58.89 -16.81
CA ALA A 605 -10.53 -59.54 -15.75
C ALA A 605 -9.30 -60.22 -16.36
N GLU A 606 -8.10 -59.86 -15.90
CA GLU A 606 -6.82 -60.35 -16.43
C GLU A 606 -5.86 -60.77 -15.30
N GLY A 607 -4.90 -61.65 -15.63
CA GLY A 607 -3.77 -61.94 -14.74
C GLY A 607 -4.00 -62.93 -13.60
N TYR A 608 -5.11 -63.69 -13.59
CA TYR A 608 -5.34 -64.76 -12.60
C TYR A 608 -5.17 -66.16 -13.20
N SER A 609 -4.65 -67.10 -12.40
CA SER A 609 -4.58 -68.51 -12.81
C SER A 609 -5.90 -69.22 -12.52
N THR A 610 -6.40 -70.00 -13.49
CA THR A 610 -7.59 -70.85 -13.30
C THR A 610 -7.30 -72.08 -12.43
N VAL A 611 -6.03 -72.40 -12.22
CA VAL A 611 -5.57 -73.50 -11.33
C VAL A 611 -4.47 -72.98 -10.40
N VAL A 612 -4.63 -73.17 -9.09
CA VAL A 612 -3.70 -72.66 -8.07
C VAL A 612 -3.26 -73.79 -7.14
N GLU A 613 -1.96 -73.87 -6.84
CA GLU A 613 -1.44 -74.80 -5.83
C GLU A 613 -1.53 -74.20 -4.42
N LEU A 614 -1.80 -75.04 -3.42
CA LEU A 614 -1.95 -74.65 -2.02
C LEU A 614 -0.68 -73.95 -1.48
N GLY A 615 -0.83 -72.70 -1.04
CA GLY A 615 0.24 -71.89 -0.42
C GLY A 615 0.88 -70.82 -1.31
N ASN A 616 0.47 -70.69 -2.58
CA ASN A 616 0.99 -69.68 -3.50
C ASN A 616 0.15 -68.38 -3.53
N ASN A 617 0.82 -67.24 -3.72
CA ASN A 617 0.17 -65.93 -3.90
C ASN A 617 -0.56 -65.81 -5.24
N GLN A 618 -1.67 -65.08 -5.24
CA GLN A 618 -2.40 -64.77 -6.47
C GLN A 618 -2.62 -63.26 -6.63
N SER A 619 -2.42 -62.79 -7.85
CA SER A 619 -2.73 -61.42 -8.26
C SER A 619 -3.93 -61.43 -9.20
N TYR A 620 -4.81 -60.44 -9.06
CA TYR A 620 -6.03 -60.30 -9.86
C TYR A 620 -6.13 -58.86 -10.35
N SER A 621 -6.09 -58.67 -11.67
CA SER A 621 -6.12 -57.35 -12.29
C SER A 621 -7.41 -57.16 -13.06
N ILE A 622 -7.98 -55.96 -13.00
CA ILE A 622 -9.16 -55.60 -13.78
C ILE A 622 -8.82 -54.37 -14.60
N ASN A 623 -8.85 -54.53 -15.91
CA ASN A 623 -8.69 -53.41 -16.82
C ASN A 623 -10.07 -52.78 -17.08
N ILE A 624 -10.27 -51.56 -16.60
CA ILE A 624 -11.52 -50.80 -16.78
C ILE A 624 -11.32 -49.85 -17.95
N THR A 625 -12.18 -49.97 -18.97
CA THR A 625 -12.07 -49.17 -20.21
C THR A 625 -12.86 -47.87 -20.18
N GLU A 626 -13.68 -47.67 -19.14
CA GLU A 626 -14.53 -46.48 -18.97
C GLU A 626 -13.82 -45.37 -18.16
N THR A 627 -14.01 -44.13 -18.58
CA THR A 627 -13.33 -42.95 -18.03
C THR A 627 -14.04 -42.37 -16.80
N TYR A 628 -15.35 -42.64 -16.63
CA TYR A 628 -16.18 -42.01 -15.60
C TYR A 628 -16.78 -43.00 -14.58
N ILE A 629 -15.90 -43.71 -13.86
CA ILE A 629 -16.32 -44.63 -12.80
C ILE A 629 -16.65 -43.90 -11.49
N ASN A 630 -17.68 -44.37 -10.77
CA ASN A 630 -17.99 -43.96 -9.41
C ASN A 630 -17.26 -44.85 -8.40
N TYR A 631 -17.44 -46.18 -8.47
CA TYR A 631 -16.63 -47.15 -7.71
C TYR A 631 -16.54 -48.52 -8.39
N ALA A 632 -15.51 -49.30 -8.02
CA ALA A 632 -15.33 -50.69 -8.41
C ALA A 632 -15.03 -51.56 -7.17
N ASN A 633 -15.70 -52.70 -7.06
CA ASN A 633 -15.61 -53.60 -5.91
C ASN A 633 -15.42 -55.05 -6.36
N PHE A 634 -14.79 -55.84 -5.49
CA PHE A 634 -14.54 -57.27 -5.64
C PHE A 634 -15.10 -58.03 -4.44
N SER A 635 -15.85 -59.12 -4.65
CA SER A 635 -16.45 -59.93 -3.60
C SER A 635 -15.98 -61.37 -3.64
N TYR A 636 -15.56 -61.90 -2.48
CA TYR A 636 -15.14 -63.28 -2.28
C TYR A 636 -15.64 -63.79 -0.92
N LEU A 637 -16.26 -64.98 -0.88
CA LEU A 637 -16.88 -65.58 0.32
C LEU A 637 -17.74 -64.58 1.12
N ASN A 638 -18.56 -63.80 0.42
CA ASN A 638 -19.42 -62.75 0.98
C ASN A 638 -18.68 -61.58 1.67
N THR A 639 -17.38 -61.43 1.44
CA THR A 639 -16.60 -60.27 1.89
C THR A 639 -16.30 -59.38 0.70
N ASN A 640 -16.67 -58.09 0.80
CA ASN A 640 -16.47 -57.11 -0.25
C ASN A 640 -15.19 -56.31 0.00
N TYR A 641 -14.39 -56.16 -1.04
CA TYR A 641 -13.14 -55.41 -1.06
C TYR A 641 -13.27 -54.27 -2.06
N THR A 642 -13.10 -53.05 -1.58
CA THR A 642 -13.15 -51.85 -2.42
C THR A 642 -11.77 -51.60 -3.02
N LEU A 643 -11.74 -51.48 -4.35
CA LEU A 643 -10.54 -51.09 -5.08
C LEU A 643 -10.35 -49.59 -4.86
N THR A 644 -9.37 -49.24 -4.03
CA THR A 644 -9.02 -47.84 -3.79
C THR A 644 -7.90 -47.47 -4.77
N ASN A 645 -8.14 -46.41 -5.54
CA ASN A 645 -7.31 -45.83 -6.59
C ASN A 645 -7.53 -46.38 -8.01
N SER A 646 -7.44 -45.47 -8.97
CA SER A 646 -7.50 -45.62 -10.43
C SER A 646 -6.42 -46.55 -11.03
N SER A 647 -5.73 -47.33 -10.22
CA SER A 647 -4.76 -48.35 -10.64
C SER A 647 -5.45 -49.72 -10.73
N THR A 648 -5.45 -50.27 -11.92
CA THR A 648 -6.16 -51.46 -12.42
C THR A 648 -5.74 -52.82 -11.82
N ASN A 649 -4.92 -52.87 -10.76
CA ASN A 649 -4.30 -54.12 -10.30
C ASN A 649 -4.49 -54.34 -8.78
N PHE A 650 -5.02 -55.51 -8.39
CA PHE A 650 -5.20 -55.96 -7.00
C PHE A 650 -4.38 -57.25 -6.76
N SER A 651 -3.77 -57.45 -5.59
CA SER A 651 -2.98 -58.66 -5.28
C SER A 651 -3.12 -59.07 -3.81
N ARG A 652 -3.20 -60.39 -3.51
CA ARG A 652 -3.39 -60.90 -2.15
C ARG A 652 -2.78 -62.30 -1.92
N GLU A 653 -2.20 -62.53 -0.75
CA GLU A 653 -1.74 -63.85 -0.26
C GLU A 653 -2.87 -64.62 0.45
N TRP A 654 -2.95 -65.95 0.28
CA TRP A 654 -4.00 -66.79 0.90
C TRP A 654 -3.38 -67.88 1.79
N THR A 655 -3.74 -67.90 3.07
CA THR A 655 -3.24 -68.90 4.05
C THR A 655 -4.21 -70.06 4.30
N THR A 656 -5.45 -69.97 3.83
CA THR A 656 -6.49 -71.01 3.99
C THR A 656 -7.39 -71.06 2.76
N ILE A 657 -6.98 -71.77 1.70
CA ILE A 657 -7.90 -72.06 0.58
C ILE A 657 -8.44 -73.48 0.74
N LEU A 658 -9.76 -73.62 0.71
CA LEU A 658 -10.43 -74.92 0.69
C LEU A 658 -10.25 -75.57 -0.69
N ASN A 659 -9.92 -76.85 -0.71
CA ASN A 659 -9.80 -77.64 -1.94
C ASN A 659 -11.12 -77.61 -2.73
N GLY A 660 -11.04 -77.36 -4.05
CA GLY A 660 -12.21 -77.23 -4.94
C GLY A 660 -12.25 -75.92 -5.76
N THR A 661 -13.33 -75.73 -6.52
CA THR A 661 -13.58 -74.53 -7.34
C THR A 661 -14.14 -73.38 -6.49
N GLN A 662 -13.51 -72.22 -6.57
CA GLN A 662 -13.84 -71.00 -5.83
C GLN A 662 -14.31 -69.90 -6.78
N ASN A 663 -15.30 -69.10 -6.38
CA ASN A 663 -15.89 -68.03 -7.20
C ASN A 663 -15.64 -66.65 -6.57
N PHE A 664 -15.40 -65.66 -7.42
CA PHE A 664 -15.39 -64.25 -7.02
C PHE A 664 -16.19 -63.40 -8.00
N THR A 665 -16.77 -62.30 -7.52
CA THR A 665 -17.61 -61.41 -8.32
C THR A 665 -17.06 -59.99 -8.29
N THR A 666 -16.89 -59.39 -9.47
CA THR A 666 -16.52 -57.98 -9.64
C THR A 666 -17.76 -57.19 -10.04
N TYR A 667 -17.98 -56.02 -9.44
CA TYR A 667 -19.03 -55.08 -9.83
C TYR A 667 -18.51 -53.64 -9.91
N ILE A 668 -18.89 -52.94 -10.98
CA ILE A 668 -18.42 -51.60 -11.32
C ILE A 668 -19.63 -50.70 -11.59
N LEU A 669 -19.71 -49.58 -10.88
CA LEU A 669 -20.73 -48.55 -11.04
C LEU A 669 -20.11 -47.28 -11.64
N ASP A 670 -20.68 -46.76 -12.72
CA ASP A 670 -20.27 -45.46 -13.27
C ASP A 670 -20.92 -44.26 -12.55
N ARG A 671 -20.57 -43.03 -12.96
CA ARG A 671 -21.13 -41.79 -12.39
C ARG A 671 -22.58 -41.52 -12.78
N ALA A 672 -23.09 -42.14 -13.83
CA ALA A 672 -24.49 -42.06 -14.25
C ALA A 672 -25.39 -43.07 -13.51
N GLY A 673 -24.78 -44.05 -12.82
CA GLY A 673 -25.45 -45.08 -12.03
C GLY A 673 -25.62 -46.41 -12.77
N ASN A 674 -24.94 -46.65 -13.89
CA ASN A 674 -25.01 -47.93 -14.60
C ASN A 674 -24.04 -48.95 -13.97
N LEU A 675 -24.55 -50.14 -13.67
CA LEU A 675 -23.82 -51.22 -13.01
C LEU A 675 -23.50 -52.34 -14.00
N ASN A 676 -22.23 -52.73 -14.07
CA ASN A 676 -21.79 -53.97 -14.71
C ASN A 676 -21.22 -54.95 -13.67
N MET A 677 -21.44 -56.25 -13.87
CA MET A 677 -21.03 -57.30 -12.95
C MET A 677 -20.57 -58.56 -13.69
N SER A 678 -19.49 -59.18 -13.22
CA SER A 678 -18.94 -60.42 -13.76
C SER A 678 -18.44 -61.33 -12.64
N THR A 679 -18.63 -62.63 -12.80
CA THR A 679 -18.17 -63.66 -11.86
C THR A 679 -17.16 -64.56 -12.56
N ALA A 680 -16.03 -64.81 -11.91
CA ALA A 680 -15.00 -65.72 -12.40
C ALA A 680 -14.57 -66.72 -11.32
N ASN A 681 -14.04 -67.84 -11.76
CA ASN A 681 -13.76 -69.01 -10.92
C ASN A 681 -12.30 -69.47 -11.07
N PHE A 682 -11.72 -70.03 -10.01
CA PHE A 682 -10.44 -70.74 -10.04
C PHE A 682 -10.52 -72.04 -9.22
N THR A 683 -9.75 -73.06 -9.60
CA THR A 683 -9.72 -74.37 -8.93
C THR A 683 -8.40 -74.58 -8.21
N VAL A 684 -8.44 -75.02 -6.96
CA VAL A 684 -7.22 -75.38 -6.21
C VAL A 684 -6.93 -76.87 -6.36
N ASN A 685 -5.74 -77.24 -6.87
CA ASN A 685 -5.32 -78.64 -7.06
C ASN A 685 -4.29 -79.06 -6.01
N ASP A 686 -4.45 -80.26 -5.45
CA ASP A 686 -3.54 -80.87 -4.48
C ASP A 686 -2.76 -82.03 -5.16
N THR A 687 -1.47 -81.83 -5.43
CA THR A 687 -0.63 -82.76 -6.22
C THR A 687 0.51 -83.40 -5.44
N ILE A 688 0.56 -83.30 -4.10
CA ILE A 688 1.69 -83.81 -3.30
C ILE A 688 1.41 -85.22 -2.75
N SER A 689 2.22 -86.22 -3.15
CA SER A 689 2.08 -87.63 -2.76
C SER A 689 2.68 -87.95 -1.38
N GLY A 690 1.84 -88.38 -0.43
CA GLY A 690 2.23 -89.08 0.82
C GLY A 690 2.05 -88.27 2.12
N PRO A 691 1.81 -88.93 3.29
CA PRO A 691 1.68 -88.25 4.57
C PRO A 691 3.01 -87.59 4.99
N ARG A 692 2.97 -86.31 5.39
CA ARG A 692 4.13 -85.57 5.92
C ARG A 692 4.17 -85.68 7.45
N ILE A 693 5.24 -86.27 7.97
CA ILE A 693 5.58 -86.18 9.39
C ILE A 693 6.26 -84.83 9.62
N ILE A 694 5.60 -83.93 10.36
CA ILE A 694 6.21 -82.66 10.77
C ILE A 694 6.57 -82.83 12.24
N ASN A 695 7.80 -83.23 12.51
CA ASN A 695 8.32 -83.33 13.87
C ASN A 695 8.95 -82.00 14.27
N THR A 696 8.56 -81.48 15.43
CA THR A 696 9.20 -80.31 16.03
C THR A 696 10.05 -80.79 17.19
N LEU A 697 11.34 -81.03 16.94
CA LEU A 697 12.32 -81.22 18.01
C LEU A 697 12.97 -79.87 18.31
N TYR A 698 12.93 -79.47 19.58
CA TYR A 698 13.72 -78.34 20.08
C TYR A 698 14.96 -78.86 20.84
N SER A 699 16.13 -78.49 20.33
CA SER A 699 17.48 -78.50 20.93
C SER A 699 18.35 -79.78 20.84
N THR A 700 19.65 -79.54 20.60
CA THR A 700 20.72 -80.50 20.29
C THR A 700 21.78 -80.66 21.39
N SER A 701 21.47 -80.32 22.64
CA SER A 701 22.38 -80.55 23.77
C SER A 701 21.61 -80.50 25.09
N ILE A 702 21.65 -81.57 25.88
CA ILE A 702 20.93 -81.69 27.16
C ILE A 702 21.91 -82.06 28.28
N ALA A 703 21.80 -81.37 29.42
CA ALA A 703 22.66 -81.59 30.58
C ALA A 703 22.37 -82.93 31.28
N GLU A 704 23.39 -83.51 31.92
CA GLU A 704 23.31 -84.80 32.62
C GLU A 704 22.13 -84.83 33.62
N GLY A 705 21.25 -85.85 33.49
CA GLY A 705 20.09 -86.06 34.36
C GLY A 705 18.80 -85.28 34.00
N SER A 706 18.76 -84.55 32.88
CA SER A 706 17.56 -83.81 32.45
C SER A 706 16.43 -84.69 31.91
N THR A 707 15.21 -84.17 31.81
CA THR A 707 14.04 -84.82 31.20
C THR A 707 13.66 -84.11 29.90
N MET A 708 13.43 -84.85 28.80
CA MET A 708 12.97 -84.26 27.53
C MET A 708 11.54 -84.69 27.21
N ASN A 709 10.73 -83.72 26.80
CA ASN A 709 9.41 -83.94 26.19
C ASN A 709 9.55 -83.86 24.67
N VAL A 710 9.10 -84.91 23.97
CA VAL A 710 9.05 -84.92 22.51
C VAL A 710 7.59 -84.85 22.07
N THR A 711 7.31 -83.94 21.14
CA THR A 711 5.99 -83.71 20.55
C THR A 711 6.03 -84.01 19.06
N THR A 712 5.19 -84.93 18.61
CA THR A 712 5.10 -85.33 17.19
C THR A 712 3.72 -84.97 16.62
N TRP A 713 3.70 -84.39 15.41
CA TRP A 713 2.50 -84.14 14.63
C TRP A 713 2.55 -84.94 13.32
N ILE A 714 1.48 -85.72 13.06
CA ILE A 714 1.25 -86.31 11.75
C ILE A 714 0.11 -85.52 11.11
N VAL A 715 0.40 -84.81 10.02
CA VAL A 715 -0.58 -84.02 9.30
C VAL A 715 -0.90 -84.75 8.00
N ASN A 716 -2.05 -85.43 7.95
CA ASN A 716 -2.92 -85.53 6.78
C ASN A 716 -4.20 -86.34 7.10
N GLY A 717 -5.34 -85.83 6.63
CA GLY A 717 -6.68 -86.35 6.95
C GLY A 717 -7.13 -87.58 6.15
N LEU A 718 -6.44 -88.72 6.26
CA LEU A 718 -6.92 -90.04 5.81
C LEU A 718 -6.59 -91.16 6.84
N PRO A 719 -7.33 -92.30 6.89
CA PRO A 719 -7.22 -93.32 7.95
C PRO A 719 -5.91 -94.13 7.93
N ILE A 720 -5.04 -93.95 8.93
CA ILE A 720 -3.87 -94.84 9.21
C ILE A 720 -4.29 -96.07 10.04
N SER A 721 -3.77 -97.26 9.71
CA SER A 721 -4.08 -98.51 10.44
C SER A 721 -3.15 -98.82 11.62
N SER A 722 -1.92 -98.29 11.63
CA SER A 722 -1.02 -98.31 12.80
C SER A 722 0.14 -97.32 12.60
N ALA A 723 0.49 -96.59 13.65
CA ALA A 723 1.73 -95.81 13.73
C ALA A 723 2.50 -96.27 14.98
N LEU A 724 3.81 -96.51 14.84
CA LEU A 724 4.63 -97.12 15.89
C LEU A 724 5.87 -96.28 16.20
N ILE A 725 6.11 -95.99 17.47
CA ILE A 725 7.40 -95.45 17.95
C ILE A 725 8.23 -96.61 18.53
N ASN A 726 9.48 -96.79 18.08
CA ASN A 726 10.42 -97.75 18.64
C ASN A 726 11.54 -97.02 19.40
N VAL A 727 11.59 -97.21 20.71
CA VAL A 727 12.68 -96.70 21.57
C VAL A 727 13.39 -97.89 22.18
N ASN A 728 14.66 -98.10 21.82
CA ASN A 728 15.53 -99.20 22.28
C ASN A 728 14.83 -100.58 22.28
N GLY A 729 14.04 -100.89 21.24
CA GLY A 729 13.43 -102.20 21.05
C GLY A 729 11.98 -102.35 21.54
N THR A 730 11.38 -101.33 22.16
CA THR A 730 9.97 -101.38 22.60
C THR A 730 9.05 -100.56 21.69
N ASN A 731 7.92 -101.13 21.26
CA ASN A 731 6.98 -100.54 20.29
C ASN A 731 5.71 -99.99 20.96
N ILE A 732 5.32 -98.74 20.64
CA ILE A 732 4.08 -98.10 21.13
C ILE A 732 3.18 -97.67 19.96
N SER A 733 1.89 -98.03 19.98
CA SER A 733 0.91 -97.74 18.91
C SER A 733 0.27 -96.36 19.06
N MET A 734 0.10 -95.63 17.95
CA MET A 734 -0.51 -94.30 17.86
C MET A 734 -1.74 -94.27 16.94
N GLY A 735 -2.68 -93.36 17.21
CA GLY A 735 -3.92 -93.14 16.46
C GLY A 735 -3.88 -91.88 15.59
N ASN A 736 -4.97 -91.63 14.86
CA ASN A 736 -4.99 -90.68 13.74
C ASN A 736 -5.28 -89.22 14.13
N ASN A 737 -4.70 -88.24 13.43
CA ASN A 737 -4.94 -86.78 13.57
C ASN A 737 -4.88 -86.25 15.02
N THR A 738 -4.04 -86.85 15.87
CA THR A 738 -3.92 -86.53 17.29
C THR A 738 -2.48 -86.14 17.62
N GLN A 739 -2.28 -85.06 18.38
CA GLN A 739 -0.95 -84.68 18.87
C GLN A 739 -0.57 -85.58 20.05
N TYR A 740 0.60 -86.22 19.98
CA TYR A 740 1.11 -87.06 21.06
C TYR A 740 2.35 -86.43 21.68
N ASN A 741 2.28 -86.23 23.01
CA ASN A 741 3.39 -85.76 23.83
C ASN A 741 3.84 -86.92 24.72
N PHE A 742 5.12 -87.27 24.67
CA PHE A 742 5.70 -88.29 25.55
C PHE A 742 6.95 -87.76 26.25
N THR A 743 7.07 -88.10 27.54
CA THR A 743 8.19 -87.75 28.41
C THR A 743 9.08 -88.96 28.58
N TYR A 744 10.37 -88.85 28.26
CA TYR A 744 11.32 -89.94 28.41
C TYR A 744 12.47 -89.53 29.34
N ASN A 745 12.72 -90.33 30.39
CA ASN A 745 13.80 -90.10 31.35
C ASN A 745 15.05 -90.84 30.86
N PHE A 746 16.15 -90.11 30.64
CA PHE A 746 17.44 -90.71 30.30
C PHE A 746 18.39 -90.68 31.50
N THR A 747 19.01 -91.81 31.83
CA THR A 747 20.11 -91.91 32.81
C THR A 747 21.39 -92.14 32.03
N VAL A 748 22.18 -91.10 31.78
CA VAL A 748 23.44 -91.21 31.05
C VAL A 748 24.57 -91.02 32.06
N SER A 749 25.30 -92.09 32.38
CA SER A 749 26.49 -92.04 33.23
C SER A 749 27.72 -91.70 32.36
N GLY A 750 28.13 -90.43 32.34
CA GLY A 750 29.31 -89.98 31.60
C GLY A 750 29.12 -89.82 30.07
N CYS A 751 30.08 -89.14 29.44
CA CYS A 751 30.00 -88.63 28.06
C CYS A 751 29.73 -89.73 26.99
N GLY A 752 28.57 -89.68 26.29
CA GLY A 752 28.17 -90.63 25.23
C GLY A 752 26.87 -90.25 24.48
N SER A 753 26.57 -90.92 23.34
CA SER A 753 25.39 -90.66 22.47
C SER A 753 24.36 -91.79 22.47
N SER A 754 23.05 -91.48 22.46
CA SER A 754 21.93 -92.43 22.36
C SER A 754 20.98 -92.09 21.20
N SER A 755 20.36 -93.06 20.53
CA SER A 755 19.49 -92.81 19.36
C SER A 755 18.13 -93.55 19.41
N PHE A 756 17.07 -92.96 18.84
CA PHE A 756 15.74 -93.60 18.66
C PHE A 756 15.11 -93.31 17.28
N LYS A 757 14.09 -94.09 16.88
CA LYS A 757 13.44 -93.99 15.55
C LYS A 757 11.90 -93.97 15.62
N ILE A 758 11.28 -93.20 14.73
CA ILE A 758 9.81 -93.12 14.57
C ILE A 758 9.42 -93.59 13.17
N PHE A 759 8.37 -94.42 13.08
CA PHE A 759 7.87 -94.99 11.82
C PHE A 759 6.37 -94.72 11.62
N SER A 760 5.94 -94.37 10.41
CA SER A 760 4.52 -94.40 10.00
C SER A 760 4.34 -95.17 8.69
N ASN A 761 3.28 -95.98 8.59
CA ASN A 761 3.00 -96.80 7.42
C ASN A 761 1.62 -96.46 6.81
N ASP A 762 1.56 -96.39 5.47
CA ASP A 762 0.33 -96.16 4.70
C ASP A 762 -0.41 -97.49 4.43
N THR A 763 -1.75 -97.47 4.50
CA THR A 763 -2.63 -98.64 4.34
C THR A 763 -2.93 -99.04 2.90
N THR A 764 -2.67 -98.17 1.93
CA THR A 764 -3.05 -98.42 0.52
C THR A 764 -1.89 -98.91 -0.34
N ASN A 765 -0.66 -98.89 0.19
CA ASN A 765 0.53 -99.28 -0.54
C ASN A 765 1.51 -100.02 0.40
N THR A 766 1.40 -101.36 0.46
CA THR A 766 2.23 -102.19 1.35
C THR A 766 3.69 -102.21 0.87
N GLY A 767 4.47 -101.25 1.35
CA GLY A 767 5.90 -101.14 1.06
C GLY A 767 6.55 -99.79 1.42
N ILE A 768 5.78 -98.77 1.77
CA ILE A 768 6.32 -97.42 2.02
C ILE A 768 6.24 -97.06 3.51
N THR A 769 7.35 -97.25 4.22
CA THR A 769 7.55 -96.84 5.62
C THR A 769 8.31 -95.52 5.66
N ASN A 770 7.71 -94.44 6.17
CA ASN A 770 8.44 -93.19 6.40
C ASN A 770 9.11 -93.24 7.77
N THR A 771 10.43 -93.02 7.83
CA THR A 771 11.25 -93.22 9.04
C THR A 771 12.09 -91.99 9.36
N SER A 772 11.99 -91.49 10.59
CA SER A 772 12.89 -90.44 11.11
C SER A 772 13.71 -90.98 12.27
N SER A 773 15.04 -90.80 12.23
CA SER A 773 15.98 -91.24 13.27
C SER A 773 16.62 -90.05 13.96
N TYR A 774 16.77 -90.10 15.28
CA TYR A 774 17.36 -89.02 16.07
C TYR A 774 18.45 -89.57 17.00
N THR A 775 19.56 -88.83 17.10
CA THR A 775 20.70 -89.15 17.97
C THR A 775 20.96 -87.97 18.89
N ILE A 776 21.12 -88.22 20.19
CA ILE A 776 21.34 -87.21 21.23
C ILE A 776 22.67 -87.50 21.91
N THR A 777 23.50 -86.48 22.10
CA THR A 777 24.85 -86.56 22.70
C THR A 777 24.91 -85.71 23.98
N SER A 778 25.43 -86.26 25.08
CA SER A 778 25.67 -85.50 26.32
C SER A 778 27.06 -84.85 26.34
N CYS A 779 27.17 -83.59 26.79
CA CYS A 779 28.44 -82.88 26.96
C CYS A 779 28.80 -82.75 28.46
N CYS A 780 30.04 -83.12 28.84
CA CYS A 780 30.60 -82.91 30.18
C CYS A 780 31.14 -81.46 30.27
N GLY A 781 30.75 -80.68 31.29
CA GLY A 781 30.98 -79.22 31.37
C GLY A 781 32.30 -78.78 32.01
N ASP A 782 32.61 -77.47 31.95
CA ASP A 782 33.61 -76.86 32.84
C ASP A 782 33.30 -75.40 33.28
N SER A 783 33.14 -75.25 34.59
CA SER A 783 33.35 -74.16 35.58
C SER A 783 33.42 -72.64 35.29
N SER A 784 33.14 -72.07 34.10
CA SER A 784 33.46 -70.63 33.84
C SER A 784 32.28 -69.64 33.64
N CYS A 785 31.02 -70.06 33.80
CA CYS A 785 29.87 -69.14 33.81
C CYS A 785 29.19 -69.15 35.20
N GLY A 786 28.97 -67.96 35.77
CA GLY A 786 28.31 -67.80 37.07
C GLY A 786 26.83 -68.20 37.03
N SER A 787 26.22 -68.38 38.21
CA SER A 787 24.82 -68.76 38.37
C SER A 787 23.88 -67.80 37.62
N GLY A 788 23.35 -68.23 36.47
CA GLY A 788 22.42 -67.44 35.64
C GLY A 788 22.70 -67.42 34.14
N GLU A 789 23.77 -68.05 33.64
CA GLU A 789 24.16 -68.02 32.21
C GLU A 789 24.20 -69.43 31.57
N THR A 790 23.94 -69.54 30.26
CA THR A 790 24.00 -70.81 29.48
C THR A 790 25.01 -70.73 28.32
N CYS A 791 25.89 -71.73 28.17
CA CYS A 791 26.76 -71.89 26.98
C CYS A 791 25.95 -72.44 25.79
N SER A 792 26.13 -71.85 24.62
CA SER A 792 25.30 -72.06 23.42
C SER A 792 25.85 -73.07 22.39
N SER A 793 27.03 -73.67 22.57
CA SER A 793 27.45 -74.80 21.73
C SER A 793 28.62 -75.62 22.30
N CYS A 794 28.63 -76.93 22.04
CA CYS A 794 29.75 -77.83 22.33
C CYS A 794 30.77 -77.79 21.19
N ALA A 795 31.58 -76.73 21.11
CA ALA A 795 32.81 -76.67 20.31
C ALA A 795 33.69 -75.52 20.82
N THR A 796 34.69 -75.84 21.66
CA THR A 796 35.88 -75.01 21.98
C THR A 796 35.67 -73.50 22.20
N ASP A 797 35.68 -73.11 23.48
CA ASP A 797 35.78 -71.76 24.09
C ASP A 797 34.55 -70.80 24.02
N CYS A 798 33.80 -70.75 25.14
CA CYS A 798 32.69 -69.82 25.40
C CYS A 798 33.20 -68.46 25.92
N GLY A 799 32.71 -67.35 25.36
CA GLY A 799 32.93 -66.01 25.92
C GLY A 799 31.92 -65.00 25.39
N VAL A 800 30.97 -64.65 26.26
CA VAL A 800 30.06 -63.48 26.29
C VAL A 800 28.56 -63.85 26.23
N CYS A 801 27.93 -63.75 27.40
CA CYS A 801 26.53 -64.01 27.71
C CYS A 801 25.71 -62.71 27.66
N SER A 802 24.48 -62.69 27.12
CA SER A 802 23.62 -61.49 27.16
C SER A 802 22.12 -61.80 27.14
N SER A 803 21.36 -61.01 27.93
CA SER A 803 19.97 -61.20 28.37
C SER A 803 18.99 -60.22 27.68
N GLY A 804 17.71 -60.59 27.54
CA GLY A 804 16.67 -59.77 26.91
C GLY A 804 15.40 -59.57 27.75
N SER A 805 14.74 -58.41 27.63
CA SER A 805 13.33 -58.08 28.01
C SER A 805 13.09 -56.57 27.71
N SER A 806 12.12 -56.10 26.89
CA SER A 806 10.63 -56.02 26.96
C SER A 806 10.04 -54.76 27.65
N GLY A 807 9.32 -53.93 26.88
CA GLY A 807 8.08 -53.23 27.29
C GLY A 807 8.12 -51.75 27.74
N GLY A 808 7.10 -50.97 27.34
CA GLY A 808 6.52 -49.91 28.19
C GLY A 808 6.35 -48.48 27.63
N SER A 809 5.11 -48.00 27.67
CA SER A 809 4.53 -46.67 27.39
C SER A 809 4.82 -45.57 28.44
N GLY A 810 4.59 -44.29 28.09
CA GLY A 810 4.18 -43.22 29.04
C GLY A 810 4.90 -41.87 28.87
N GLY A 811 4.20 -40.75 29.09
CA GLY A 811 4.64 -39.39 28.75
C GLY A 811 5.13 -38.51 29.92
N GLY A 812 5.40 -37.24 29.61
CA GLY A 812 5.28 -36.09 30.53
C GLY A 812 6.56 -35.52 31.17
N GLY A 813 6.93 -34.29 30.77
CA GLY A 813 7.19 -33.18 31.70
C GLY A 813 8.60 -32.94 32.27
N GLY A 814 9.25 -31.86 31.80
CA GLY A 814 9.76 -30.77 32.66
C GLY A 814 11.19 -30.81 33.22
N GLY A 815 12.01 -29.82 32.82
CA GLY A 815 12.77 -28.99 33.77
C GLY A 815 14.31 -29.09 33.81
N GLY A 816 14.97 -28.27 33.00
CA GLY A 816 15.99 -27.29 33.45
C GLY A 816 17.44 -27.71 33.76
N GLY A 817 18.40 -27.13 33.03
CA GLY A 817 19.71 -26.76 33.60
C GLY A 817 20.97 -26.98 32.75
N GLY A 818 21.31 -26.01 31.88
CA GLY A 818 22.67 -25.45 31.77
C GLY A 818 23.73 -26.12 30.88
N GLY A 819 24.08 -25.44 29.78
CA GLY A 819 25.50 -25.09 29.52
C GLY A 819 26.25 -25.78 28.38
N GLY A 820 26.06 -25.25 27.15
CA GLY A 820 27.14 -24.86 26.23
C GLY A 820 27.92 -25.92 25.44
N GLY A 821 27.84 -25.87 24.10
CA GLY A 821 28.89 -26.44 23.24
C GLY A 821 28.51 -26.90 21.83
N SER A 822 28.11 -25.97 20.96
CA SER A 822 28.33 -25.92 19.48
C SER A 822 27.85 -27.04 18.52
N SER A 823 27.07 -26.54 17.54
CA SER A 823 26.87 -26.96 16.13
C SER A 823 26.10 -28.25 15.83
N SER A 824 24.81 -28.03 15.57
CA SER A 824 23.80 -28.95 15.04
C SER A 824 24.07 -29.40 13.60
N SER A 825 23.87 -30.69 13.36
CA SER A 825 23.46 -31.25 12.08
C SER A 825 21.96 -31.55 12.09
N ASP A 826 21.36 -31.44 10.90
CA ASP A 826 20.28 -32.28 10.35
C ASP A 826 18.87 -31.65 10.22
N SER A 827 18.42 -31.51 8.97
CA SER A 827 17.29 -32.30 8.47
C SER A 827 16.89 -31.95 7.02
N THR A 828 16.78 -33.00 6.21
CA THR A 828 15.74 -33.25 5.20
C THR A 828 15.56 -32.31 4.00
N ARG A 829 15.76 -32.92 2.81
CA ARG A 829 15.31 -32.49 1.48
C ARG A 829 13.87 -31.97 1.48
N ALA A 830 13.69 -30.73 1.03
CA ALA A 830 12.49 -30.25 0.35
C ALA A 830 12.93 -29.45 -0.89
N ASN A 831 12.58 -29.94 -2.08
CA ASN A 831 12.71 -29.20 -3.33
C ASN A 831 11.70 -28.03 -3.31
N ALA A 832 12.19 -26.79 -3.45
CA ALA A 832 11.37 -25.61 -3.66
C ALA A 832 11.45 -25.13 -5.13
N PRO A 833 10.37 -24.54 -5.67
CA PRO A 833 10.17 -24.25 -7.09
C PRO A 833 10.73 -22.86 -7.45
N SER A 834 11.88 -22.79 -8.10
CA SER A 834 12.47 -21.49 -8.50
C SER A 834 12.85 -21.39 -9.98
N LEU A 835 12.72 -22.48 -10.74
CA LEU A 835 13.11 -22.50 -12.16
C LEU A 835 11.96 -22.12 -13.13
N GLU A 836 10.70 -22.40 -12.78
CA GLU A 836 9.54 -22.14 -13.66
C GLU A 836 9.12 -20.66 -13.69
N ILE A 837 9.24 -19.93 -12.58
CA ILE A 837 8.91 -18.50 -12.50
C ILE A 837 9.87 -17.65 -13.36
N ALA A 838 11.16 -18.02 -13.37
CA ALA A 838 12.18 -17.33 -14.16
C ALA A 838 12.05 -17.59 -15.68
N GLN A 839 11.44 -18.70 -16.08
CA GLN A 839 11.17 -19.03 -17.49
C GLN A 839 9.89 -18.34 -18.00
N ALA A 840 8.85 -18.24 -17.15
CA ALA A 840 7.62 -17.52 -17.50
C ALA A 840 7.85 -16.00 -17.71
N GLN A 841 8.68 -15.37 -16.87
CA GLN A 841 8.99 -13.93 -16.99
C GLN A 841 9.80 -13.58 -18.25
N ARG A 842 10.67 -14.48 -18.72
CA ARG A 842 11.42 -14.26 -19.99
C ARG A 842 10.53 -14.36 -21.23
N SER A 843 9.57 -15.29 -21.24
CA SER A 843 8.64 -15.50 -22.36
C SER A 843 7.69 -14.30 -22.57
N VAL A 844 7.21 -13.69 -21.48
CA VAL A 844 6.37 -12.48 -21.53
C VAL A 844 7.17 -11.25 -22.00
N THR A 845 8.41 -11.10 -21.55
CA THR A 845 9.27 -9.96 -21.91
C THR A 845 9.69 -9.97 -23.38
N GLU A 846 9.91 -11.13 -23.98
CA GLU A 846 10.22 -11.23 -25.42
C GLU A 846 8.98 -10.99 -26.31
N THR A 847 7.79 -11.39 -25.86
CA THR A 847 6.53 -11.17 -26.59
C THR A 847 6.17 -9.68 -26.65
N ILE A 848 6.45 -8.91 -25.59
CA ILE A 848 6.21 -7.45 -25.55
C ILE A 848 7.18 -6.68 -26.46
N LYS A 849 8.43 -7.16 -26.61
CA LYS A 849 9.44 -6.49 -27.47
C LYS A 849 9.20 -6.67 -28.98
N GLN A 850 8.37 -7.63 -29.39
CA GLN A 850 8.09 -7.91 -30.81
C GLN A 850 6.73 -7.39 -31.29
N ALA A 851 5.91 -6.79 -30.43
CA ALA A 851 4.57 -6.32 -30.78
C ALA A 851 4.56 -4.85 -31.27
N SER A 852 3.92 -4.59 -32.41
CA SER A 852 3.63 -3.22 -32.91
C SER A 852 2.44 -2.58 -32.17
N PRO A 853 2.35 -1.24 -32.08
CA PRO A 853 1.52 -0.53 -31.09
C PRO A 853 -0.01 -0.53 -31.35
N THR A 854 -0.55 -1.41 -32.21
CA THR A 854 -1.96 -1.34 -32.64
C THR A 854 -2.79 -2.62 -32.46
N GLU A 855 -2.26 -3.69 -31.82
CA GLU A 855 -3.07 -4.88 -31.48
C GLU A 855 -3.01 -5.27 -29.99
N PRO A 856 -4.12 -5.77 -29.40
CA PRO A 856 -4.15 -6.27 -28.02
C PRO A 856 -3.47 -7.64 -27.90
N ILE A 857 -2.49 -7.74 -26.99
CA ILE A 857 -1.75 -8.97 -26.69
C ILE A 857 -2.61 -9.89 -25.82
N LYS A 858 -2.89 -11.12 -26.27
CA LYS A 858 -3.52 -12.17 -25.46
C LYS A 858 -2.46 -13.08 -24.83
N ILE A 859 -2.41 -13.13 -23.51
CA ILE A 859 -1.56 -14.05 -22.74
C ILE A 859 -2.46 -15.17 -22.18
N SER A 860 -2.15 -16.43 -22.49
CA SER A 860 -2.83 -17.60 -21.93
C SER A 860 -1.95 -18.26 -20.88
N ILE A 861 -2.39 -18.26 -19.62
CA ILE A 861 -1.72 -18.93 -18.49
C ILE A 861 -2.47 -20.23 -18.21
N THR A 862 -1.83 -21.37 -18.42
CA THR A 862 -2.37 -22.70 -18.12
C THR A 862 -1.65 -23.29 -16.90
N SER A 863 -2.00 -22.84 -15.69
CA SER A 863 -1.69 -23.57 -14.44
C SER A 863 -2.66 -23.17 -13.32
N PRO A 864 -3.21 -24.09 -12.50
CA PRO A 864 -4.28 -23.79 -11.54
C PRO A 864 -3.87 -23.09 -10.23
N ASP A 865 -2.57 -22.94 -9.93
CA ASP A 865 -2.10 -22.60 -8.57
C ASP A 865 -1.31 -21.29 -8.43
N ILE A 866 -1.63 -20.23 -9.19
CA ILE A 866 -0.99 -18.90 -9.01
C ILE A 866 -2.03 -17.83 -8.69
N ALA A 867 -1.92 -17.24 -7.50
CA ALA A 867 -2.75 -16.11 -7.06
C ALA A 867 -2.39 -14.81 -7.82
N VAL A 868 -3.41 -14.15 -8.36
CA VAL A 868 -3.33 -12.94 -9.19
C VAL A 868 -3.14 -11.69 -8.32
N SER A 869 -1.98 -11.54 -7.66
CA SER A 869 -1.67 -10.30 -6.92
C SER A 869 -0.33 -9.67 -7.29
N THR A 870 0.34 -10.13 -8.35
CA THR A 870 1.56 -9.49 -8.86
C THR A 870 1.79 -9.83 -10.34
N ILE A 871 0.99 -9.22 -11.22
CA ILE A 871 1.29 -8.98 -12.64
C ILE A 871 0.92 -7.55 -12.96
#